data_AF-A0A949WAS7-F1
#
_entry.id   AF-A0A949WAS7-F1
#
_cell.length_a   1.000
_cell.length_b   1.000
_cell.length_c   1.000
_cell.angle_alpha   90.00
_cell.angle_beta   90.00
_cell.angle_gamma   90.00
#
_symmetry.space_group_name_H-M   'P 1'
#
loop_
_entity.id
_entity.type
_entity.pdbx_description
1 polymer ?
#
loop_
_entity_poly.entity_id
_entity_poly.type
_entity_poly.pdbx_seq_one_letter_code
_entity_poly.pdbx_strand_id
1 'polypeptide(L)'
;MEKIVGVELSHRFAPIAIRERLALNKEQTRVAIQTLKKHYKEVFIISTCNRLSIYAYGKSHNEIVDFFDTFGNYRQYLSILPDSEISIINLFSTAAGLESQAVGEHQISGQIKDALELGREEQSIGPVLDELIRQAIHTGKRVRMETNIGKFSASLATVGFELISHHGYNFADSTFLVIGTGNMANLVATILDRTPIKKLYVASHDKSRAQEMANEWNGIAVDMQNIHQALAEANIIVGGTQGEINLLHEETMAESKCPRAKFALETGGSKLFIDFGVPRNFNPDLKNHDNIHLYDLDDIKKITYDGLLKRYDEIPLARKIVNQELEWFMVWLKNRKVAPVIEAYWSNLEEMRDEELKWLIPKMGDISEHQKELLMRFSHRLLRKISSPTIDGIKNIAQNIHVQDNPINTAKQILDVNNVDIFVPKRKIVVGTRGSKLALTQTNWVVEQLKAIQPDYEFETKIIKTSGDEGNISVVGAFTSALQRAMLANEIDIAVHSYKDIPTEEVNGLRVIPITEREDFRDVLISKSGKKLMDLPAGAVIGTGSLRRTAQLKQLRPDLEYKFIQGNVDGRIQKMEAGEYDAVILAAAGLRRLNMIDYATEILELDVMLPAVGQGILGIETIDKEGYVLDLVKKLRHEPTKYAADAERAFLIALGGGCNLPIAAFAKATNNDIEIEGVFASEDGVYFSRKAIRGKVEERRELARVLALDLKKEIDLKKKEQVSEFSTK
;
A
#
# COMPACT_ATOMS: atom_id res chain seq x y z
N MET A 1 -11.78 14.14 -24.52
CA MET A 1 -10.44 13.97 -25.12
C MET A 1 -9.96 12.55 -24.83
N GLU A 2 -9.17 11.94 -25.71
CA GLU A 2 -8.61 10.61 -25.46
C GLU A 2 -7.51 10.66 -24.39
N LYS A 3 -7.55 9.67 -23.51
CA LYS A 3 -6.66 9.49 -22.37
C LYS A 3 -6.40 8.01 -22.15
N ILE A 4 -5.26 7.71 -21.54
CA ILE A 4 -5.02 6.39 -20.94
C ILE A 4 -5.90 6.30 -19.69
N VAL A 5 -6.64 5.22 -19.57
CA VAL A 5 -7.47 4.88 -18.40
C VAL A 5 -7.16 3.45 -17.98
N GLY A 6 -7.46 3.11 -16.74
CA GLY A 6 -7.39 1.72 -16.30
C GLY A 6 -8.35 1.39 -15.18
N VAL A 7 -8.55 0.10 -14.99
CA VAL A 7 -9.25 -0.46 -13.82
C VAL A 7 -8.47 -1.69 -13.38
N GLU A 8 -8.19 -1.78 -12.10
CA GLU A 8 -7.47 -2.90 -11.50
C GLU A 8 -8.30 -3.54 -10.40
N LEU A 9 -8.32 -4.87 -10.36
CA LEU A 9 -8.67 -5.64 -9.18
C LEU A 9 -7.41 -6.38 -8.71
N SER A 10 -6.90 -6.06 -7.53
CA SER A 10 -5.65 -6.65 -7.01
C SER A 10 -5.77 -7.08 -5.55
N HIS A 11 -4.79 -7.85 -5.08
CA HIS A 11 -4.72 -8.37 -3.70
C HIS A 11 -4.82 -7.29 -2.61
N ARG A 12 -4.54 -6.03 -2.93
CA ARG A 12 -4.67 -4.88 -2.02
C ARG A 12 -6.11 -4.57 -1.65
N PHE A 13 -7.03 -4.83 -2.58
CA PHE A 13 -8.43 -4.43 -2.46
C PHE A 13 -9.35 -5.64 -2.42
N ALA A 14 -8.97 -6.77 -3.03
CA ALA A 14 -9.80 -7.96 -3.17
C ALA A 14 -9.27 -9.19 -2.39
N PRO A 15 -10.13 -9.85 -1.58
CA PRO A 15 -9.83 -11.15 -0.98
C PRO A 15 -9.49 -12.22 -2.04
N ILE A 16 -8.73 -13.24 -1.64
CA ILE A 16 -8.27 -14.31 -2.55
C ILE A 16 -9.42 -15.02 -3.28
N ALA A 17 -10.51 -15.31 -2.57
CA ALA A 17 -11.70 -15.98 -3.15
C ALA A 17 -12.36 -15.19 -4.29
N ILE A 18 -12.17 -13.86 -4.33
CA ILE A 18 -12.67 -13.00 -5.41
C ILE A 18 -11.67 -12.94 -6.56
N ARG A 19 -10.37 -12.88 -6.24
CA ARG A 19 -9.29 -12.87 -7.23
C ARG A 19 -9.25 -14.15 -8.05
N GLU A 20 -9.43 -15.31 -7.41
CA GLU A 20 -9.45 -16.61 -8.09
C GLU A 20 -10.58 -16.72 -9.13
N ARG A 21 -11.73 -16.09 -8.87
CA ARG A 21 -12.87 -16.07 -9.79
C ARG A 21 -12.66 -15.15 -10.99
N LEU A 22 -11.78 -14.16 -10.85
CA LEU A 22 -11.50 -13.14 -11.86
C LEU A 22 -10.15 -13.35 -12.57
N ALA A 23 -9.37 -14.35 -12.15
CA ALA A 23 -8.13 -14.72 -12.82
C ALA A 23 -8.46 -15.33 -14.19
N LEU A 24 -8.20 -14.59 -15.25
CA LEU A 24 -8.45 -15.03 -16.62
C LEU A 24 -7.29 -15.90 -17.11
N ASN A 25 -7.61 -17.04 -17.73
CA ASN A 25 -6.65 -17.82 -18.50
C ASN A 25 -6.35 -17.14 -19.86
N LYS A 26 -5.42 -17.70 -20.65
CA LYS A 26 -4.98 -17.10 -21.93
C LYS A 26 -6.15 -16.91 -22.92
N GLU A 27 -7.03 -17.90 -23.08
CA GLU A 27 -8.17 -17.81 -24.01
C GLU A 27 -9.23 -16.82 -23.53
N GLN A 28 -9.54 -16.82 -22.23
CA GLN A 28 -10.45 -15.83 -21.64
C GLN A 28 -9.91 -14.41 -21.78
N THR A 29 -8.59 -14.24 -21.67
CA THR A 29 -7.93 -12.94 -21.86
C THR A 29 -8.06 -12.47 -23.31
N ARG A 30 -7.96 -13.35 -24.31
CA ARG A 30 -8.21 -12.98 -25.73
C ARG A 30 -9.64 -12.49 -25.94
N VAL A 31 -10.63 -13.22 -25.41
CA VAL A 31 -12.04 -12.83 -25.50
C VAL A 31 -12.29 -11.46 -24.83
N ALA A 32 -11.67 -11.22 -23.67
CA ALA A 32 -11.73 -9.94 -22.98
C ALA A 32 -11.14 -8.79 -23.83
N ILE A 33 -9.95 -9.01 -24.40
CA ILE A 33 -9.31 -8.04 -25.31
C ILE A 33 -10.22 -7.72 -26.49
N GLN A 34 -10.74 -8.73 -27.19
CA GLN A 34 -11.60 -8.54 -28.35
C GLN A 34 -12.91 -7.82 -28.02
N THR A 35 -13.45 -8.04 -26.82
CA THR A 35 -14.66 -7.37 -26.34
C THR A 35 -14.39 -5.89 -26.10
N LEU A 36 -13.35 -5.56 -25.33
CA LEU A 36 -13.01 -4.18 -24.97
C LEU A 36 -12.48 -3.37 -26.17
N LYS A 37 -11.78 -4.01 -27.12
CA LYS A 37 -11.29 -3.37 -28.35
C LYS A 37 -12.41 -2.76 -29.21
N LYS A 38 -13.67 -3.18 -29.04
CA LYS A 38 -14.82 -2.55 -29.72
C LYS A 38 -15.09 -1.12 -29.23
N HIS A 39 -14.69 -0.82 -28.00
CA HIS A 39 -14.97 0.46 -27.33
C HIS A 39 -13.71 1.34 -27.18
N TYR A 40 -12.52 0.76 -27.33
CA TYR A 40 -11.24 1.41 -27.10
C TYR A 40 -10.31 1.29 -28.32
N LYS A 41 -9.47 2.31 -28.54
CA LYS A 41 -8.48 2.28 -29.64
C LYS A 41 -7.37 1.27 -29.38
N GLU A 42 -6.96 1.16 -28.13
CA GLU A 42 -5.92 0.26 -27.68
C GLU A 42 -6.33 -0.33 -26.33
N VAL A 43 -6.05 -1.61 -26.09
CA VAL A 43 -6.38 -2.34 -24.86
C VAL A 43 -5.22 -3.25 -24.47
N PHE A 44 -4.87 -3.21 -23.18
CA PHE A 44 -3.85 -4.03 -22.56
C PHE A 44 -4.38 -4.65 -21.27
N ILE A 45 -4.19 -5.96 -21.09
CA ILE A 45 -4.71 -6.71 -19.93
C ILE A 45 -3.57 -7.49 -19.28
N ILE A 46 -3.41 -7.30 -17.97
CA ILE A 46 -2.51 -8.10 -17.11
C ILE A 46 -3.40 -9.00 -16.25
N SER A 47 -3.34 -10.31 -16.45
CA SER A 47 -4.05 -11.31 -15.65
C SER A 47 -3.06 -12.21 -14.91
N THR A 48 -3.16 -12.26 -13.59
CA THR A 48 -2.31 -13.07 -12.70
C THR A 48 -3.14 -13.58 -11.53
N CYS A 49 -2.59 -14.47 -10.69
CA CYS A 49 -3.23 -14.88 -9.43
C CYS A 49 -3.43 -13.72 -8.42
N ASN A 50 -2.67 -12.62 -8.58
CA ASN A 50 -2.67 -11.50 -7.64
C ASN A 50 -3.35 -10.24 -8.15
N ARG A 51 -3.64 -10.15 -9.46
CA ARG A 51 -4.32 -9.02 -10.07
C ARG A 51 -4.94 -9.36 -11.41
N LEU A 52 -6.04 -8.67 -11.72
CA LEU A 52 -6.54 -8.42 -13.06
C LEU A 52 -6.53 -6.91 -13.30
N SER A 53 -5.62 -6.43 -14.14
CA SER A 53 -5.47 -5.00 -14.44
C SER A 53 -5.72 -4.78 -15.94
N ILE A 54 -6.65 -3.88 -16.26
CA ILE A 54 -7.03 -3.56 -17.63
C ILE A 54 -6.70 -2.09 -17.86
N TYR A 55 -5.93 -1.81 -18.91
CA TYR A 55 -5.58 -0.48 -19.36
C TYR A 55 -6.08 -0.27 -20.78
N ALA A 56 -6.60 0.91 -21.07
CA ALA A 56 -7.10 1.24 -22.39
C ALA A 56 -6.80 2.70 -22.77
N TYR A 57 -6.67 2.94 -24.07
CA TYR A 57 -6.61 4.29 -24.63
C TYR A 57 -7.98 4.67 -25.21
N GLY A 58 -8.68 5.60 -24.56
CA GLY A 58 -10.04 5.99 -24.93
C GLY A 58 -10.60 7.17 -24.14
N LYS A 59 -11.93 7.31 -24.12
CA LYS A 59 -12.62 8.47 -23.52
C LYS A 59 -12.90 8.32 -22.03
N SER A 60 -13.29 7.13 -21.57
CA SER A 60 -13.68 6.85 -20.18
C SER A 60 -13.34 5.41 -19.77
N HIS A 61 -13.36 5.09 -18.49
CA HIS A 61 -13.15 3.73 -17.97
C HIS A 61 -14.45 2.92 -17.84
N ASN A 62 -15.60 3.47 -18.23
CA ASN A 62 -16.92 2.89 -17.93
C ASN A 62 -17.07 1.48 -18.50
N GLU A 63 -16.68 1.28 -19.76
CA GLU A 63 -16.78 -0.02 -20.44
C GLU A 63 -15.88 -1.09 -19.80
N ILE A 64 -14.77 -0.67 -19.18
CA ILE A 64 -13.94 -1.59 -18.38
C ILE A 64 -14.67 -1.97 -17.09
N VAL A 65 -15.31 -1.01 -16.41
CA VAL A 65 -16.11 -1.28 -15.20
C VAL A 65 -17.29 -2.20 -15.53
N ASP A 66 -18.00 -1.92 -16.62
CA ASP A 66 -19.13 -2.73 -17.10
C ASP A 66 -18.67 -4.15 -17.48
N PHE A 67 -17.46 -4.30 -18.04
CA PHE A 67 -16.85 -5.61 -18.24
C PHE A 67 -16.61 -6.36 -16.91
N PHE A 68 -16.13 -5.70 -15.87
CA PHE A 68 -16.00 -6.32 -14.54
C PHE A 68 -17.36 -6.72 -13.94
N ASP A 69 -18.42 -5.96 -14.21
CA ASP A 69 -19.77 -6.28 -13.74
C ASP A 69 -20.34 -7.56 -14.36
N THR A 70 -19.84 -7.99 -15.53
CA THR A 70 -20.23 -9.27 -16.15
C THR A 70 -19.87 -10.49 -15.29
N PHE A 71 -18.88 -10.36 -14.41
CA PHE A 71 -18.46 -11.42 -13.49
C PHE A 71 -19.25 -11.41 -12.17
N GLY A 72 -20.00 -10.33 -11.89
CA GLY A 72 -20.74 -10.10 -10.65
C GLY A 72 -20.52 -8.70 -10.07
N ASN A 73 -21.17 -8.41 -8.93
CA ASN A 73 -21.03 -7.10 -8.27
C ASN A 73 -19.73 -7.03 -7.45
N TYR A 74 -18.63 -6.70 -8.12
CA TYR A 74 -17.30 -6.54 -7.52
C TYR A 74 -16.81 -5.09 -7.49
N ARG A 75 -17.67 -4.11 -7.80
CA ARG A 75 -17.30 -2.68 -7.89
C ARG A 75 -16.57 -2.15 -6.65
N GLN A 76 -16.92 -2.66 -5.46
CA GLN A 76 -16.29 -2.28 -4.19
C GLN A 76 -14.80 -2.69 -4.07
N TYR A 77 -14.35 -3.62 -4.90
CA TYR A 77 -12.98 -4.14 -4.93
C TYR A 77 -12.16 -3.61 -6.12
N LEU A 78 -12.78 -2.83 -7.01
CA LEU A 78 -12.12 -2.24 -8.17
C LEU A 78 -11.39 -0.95 -7.79
N SER A 79 -10.14 -0.85 -8.19
CA SER A 79 -9.36 0.38 -8.24
C SER A 79 -9.54 1.01 -9.60
N ILE A 80 -10.29 2.11 -9.67
CA ILE A 80 -10.51 2.87 -10.90
C ILE A 80 -9.34 3.85 -11.06
N LEU A 81 -8.74 3.87 -12.24
CA LEU A 81 -7.62 4.73 -12.63
C LEU A 81 -8.14 5.71 -13.69
N PRO A 82 -8.75 6.84 -13.28
CA PRO A 82 -9.64 7.61 -14.15
C PRO A 82 -8.91 8.54 -15.12
N ASP A 83 -7.64 8.81 -14.90
CA ASP A 83 -6.82 9.64 -15.78
C ASP A 83 -5.51 8.95 -16.18
N SER A 84 -4.81 9.58 -17.13
CA SER A 84 -3.58 9.02 -17.68
C SER A 84 -2.46 8.98 -16.66
N GLU A 85 -2.33 10.00 -15.83
CA GLU A 85 -1.24 10.11 -14.86
C GLU A 85 -1.33 8.97 -13.84
N ILE A 86 -2.51 8.76 -13.26
CA ILE A 86 -2.79 7.67 -12.31
C ILE A 86 -2.62 6.29 -12.98
N SER A 87 -3.11 6.13 -14.21
CA SER A 87 -2.98 4.87 -14.95
C SER A 87 -1.51 4.53 -15.25
N ILE A 88 -0.72 5.52 -15.65
CA ILE A 88 0.72 5.37 -15.93
C ILE A 88 1.47 5.04 -14.64
N ILE A 89 1.23 5.79 -13.55
CA ILE A 89 1.85 5.53 -12.24
C ILE A 89 1.54 4.12 -11.78
N ASN A 90 0.29 3.66 -11.88
CA ASN A 90 -0.09 2.33 -11.44
C ASN A 90 0.68 1.24 -12.21
N LEU A 91 0.78 1.36 -13.53
CA LEU A 91 1.51 0.41 -14.35
C LEU A 91 3.03 0.45 -14.08
N PHE A 92 3.62 1.64 -13.93
CA PHE A 92 5.05 1.81 -13.63
C PHE A 92 5.39 1.25 -12.25
N SER A 93 4.56 1.53 -11.25
CA SER A 93 4.71 1.01 -9.89
C SER A 93 4.53 -0.51 -9.86
N THR A 94 3.59 -1.03 -10.65
CA THR A 94 3.38 -2.47 -10.82
C THR A 94 4.61 -3.14 -11.44
N ALA A 95 5.16 -2.55 -12.51
CA ALA A 95 6.37 -3.06 -13.16
C ALA A 95 7.61 -3.00 -12.25
N ALA A 96 7.67 -1.99 -11.37
CA ALA A 96 8.70 -1.84 -10.33
C ALA A 96 8.51 -2.81 -9.14
N GLY A 97 7.39 -3.52 -9.06
CA GLY A 97 7.07 -4.43 -7.96
C GLY A 97 6.67 -3.72 -6.66
N LEU A 98 6.40 -2.40 -6.70
CA LEU A 98 5.89 -1.64 -5.55
C LEU A 98 4.46 -2.07 -5.18
N GLU A 99 3.72 -2.55 -6.18
CA GLU A 99 2.33 -2.95 -6.04
C GLU A 99 2.15 -4.45 -5.81
N SER A 100 3.22 -5.19 -5.49
CA SER A 100 3.19 -6.65 -5.28
C SER A 100 3.00 -7.00 -3.81
N GLN A 101 2.36 -8.14 -3.54
CA GLN A 101 2.13 -8.65 -2.17
C GLN A 101 3.45 -8.87 -1.42
N ALA A 102 4.49 -9.27 -2.17
CA ALA A 102 5.88 -9.15 -1.77
C ALA A 102 6.49 -7.97 -2.57
N VAL A 103 6.70 -6.81 -1.92
CA VAL A 103 7.33 -5.64 -2.56
C VAL A 103 8.65 -6.06 -3.24
N GLY A 104 8.88 -5.69 -4.50
CA GLY A 104 10.10 -6.03 -5.25
C GLY A 104 10.13 -7.42 -5.92
N GLU A 105 9.00 -8.11 -6.04
CA GLU A 105 8.91 -9.43 -6.69
C GLU A 105 9.37 -9.42 -8.18
N HIS A 106 10.18 -10.41 -8.57
CA HIS A 106 10.84 -10.46 -9.89
C HIS A 106 9.91 -10.90 -11.04
N GLN A 107 8.83 -11.62 -10.73
CA GLN A 107 8.00 -12.29 -11.75
C GLN A 107 7.07 -11.32 -12.52
N ILE A 108 6.71 -10.16 -11.95
CA ILE A 108 5.73 -9.25 -12.56
C ILE A 108 6.23 -8.64 -13.88
N SER A 109 7.52 -8.32 -14.01
CA SER A 109 8.04 -7.78 -15.27
C SER A 109 8.07 -8.82 -16.41
N GLY A 110 8.17 -10.11 -16.07
CA GLY A 110 7.99 -11.20 -17.03
C GLY A 110 6.54 -11.25 -17.49
N GLN A 111 5.60 -11.27 -16.54
CA GLN A 111 4.17 -11.30 -16.82
C GLN A 111 3.67 -10.10 -17.65
N ILE A 112 4.23 -8.91 -17.44
CA ILE A 112 3.92 -7.72 -18.27
C ILE A 112 4.39 -7.91 -19.71
N LYS A 113 5.53 -8.57 -19.93
CA LYS A 113 6.01 -8.88 -21.29
C LYS A 113 5.12 -9.93 -21.96
N ASP A 114 4.76 -10.99 -21.24
CA ASP A 114 3.88 -12.04 -21.75
C ASP A 114 2.51 -11.46 -22.14
N ALA A 115 1.98 -10.55 -21.32
CA ALA A 115 0.76 -9.81 -21.61
C ALA A 115 0.90 -8.88 -22.84
N LEU A 116 2.08 -8.25 -23.03
CA LEU A 116 2.34 -7.41 -24.20
C LEU A 116 2.38 -8.24 -25.49
N GLU A 117 3.00 -9.43 -25.45
CA GLU A 117 3.02 -10.34 -26.59
C GLU A 117 1.61 -10.79 -26.96
N LEU A 118 0.79 -11.16 -25.98
CA LEU A 118 -0.62 -11.50 -26.21
C LEU A 118 -1.42 -10.33 -26.81
N GLY A 119 -1.22 -9.11 -26.32
CA GLY A 119 -1.87 -7.92 -26.87
C GLY A 119 -1.43 -7.61 -28.31
N ARG A 120 -0.19 -7.92 -28.68
CA ARG A 120 0.31 -7.81 -30.06
C ARG A 120 -0.28 -8.87 -30.98
N GLU A 121 -0.40 -10.13 -30.51
CA GLU A 121 -1.08 -11.21 -31.24
C GLU A 121 -2.53 -10.79 -31.61
N GLU A 122 -3.26 -10.21 -30.66
CA GLU A 122 -4.66 -9.75 -30.84
C GLU A 122 -4.77 -8.36 -31.50
N GLN A 123 -3.64 -7.78 -31.92
CA GLN A 123 -3.54 -6.43 -32.50
C GLN A 123 -4.25 -5.35 -31.66
N SER A 124 -4.28 -5.51 -30.33
CA SER A 124 -4.97 -4.60 -29.41
C SER A 124 -4.05 -3.50 -28.88
N ILE A 125 -2.75 -3.63 -29.10
CA ILE A 125 -1.74 -2.66 -28.70
C ILE A 125 -1.41 -1.77 -29.89
N GLY A 126 -1.56 -0.46 -29.71
CA GLY A 126 -1.11 0.53 -30.67
C GLY A 126 0.09 1.32 -30.16
N PRO A 127 0.46 2.41 -30.83
CA PRO A 127 1.67 3.16 -30.51
C PRO A 127 1.69 3.80 -29.12
N VAL A 128 0.52 4.06 -28.52
CA VAL A 128 0.45 4.72 -27.20
C VAL A 128 0.72 3.72 -26.08
N LEU A 129 0.00 2.59 -26.09
CA LEU A 129 0.18 1.53 -25.09
C LEU A 129 1.48 0.76 -25.32
N ASP A 130 1.99 0.61 -26.55
CA ASP A 130 3.30 -0.03 -26.78
C ASP A 130 4.41 0.74 -26.08
N GLU A 131 4.45 2.07 -26.26
CA GLU A 131 5.44 2.92 -25.60
C GLU A 131 5.25 2.92 -24.08
N LEU A 132 3.99 3.00 -23.60
CA LEU A 132 3.68 2.95 -22.18
C LEU A 132 4.24 1.69 -21.52
N ILE A 133 4.01 0.52 -22.14
CA ILE A 133 4.41 -0.77 -21.57
C ILE A 133 5.94 -0.92 -21.63
N ARG A 134 6.58 -0.49 -22.72
CA ARG A 134 8.05 -0.44 -22.80
C ARG A 134 8.65 0.44 -21.71
N GLN A 135 8.08 1.62 -21.49
CA GLN A 135 8.53 2.52 -20.45
C GLN A 135 8.30 1.93 -19.06
N ALA A 136 7.17 1.26 -18.83
CA ALA A 136 6.92 0.56 -17.57
C ALA A 136 7.99 -0.51 -17.28
N ILE A 137 8.35 -1.31 -18.28
CA ILE A 137 9.42 -2.31 -18.16
C ILE A 137 10.78 -1.64 -17.90
N HIS A 138 11.06 -0.51 -18.55
CA HIS A 138 12.27 0.27 -18.32
C HIS A 138 12.33 0.83 -16.90
N THR A 139 11.27 1.48 -16.44
CA THR A 139 11.11 2.00 -15.07
C THR A 139 11.33 0.89 -14.04
N GLY A 140 10.72 -0.27 -14.24
CA GLY A 140 10.91 -1.41 -13.34
C GLY A 140 12.35 -1.92 -13.29
N LYS A 141 13.09 -1.89 -14.42
CA LYS A 141 14.52 -2.20 -14.44
C LYS A 141 15.35 -1.15 -13.70
N ARG A 142 15.10 0.14 -13.95
CA ARG A 142 15.80 1.25 -13.30
C ARG A 142 15.64 1.20 -11.79
N VAL A 143 14.39 1.07 -11.30
CA VAL A 143 14.12 0.92 -9.86
C VAL A 143 14.93 -0.23 -9.27
N ARG A 144 15.03 -1.39 -9.93
CA ARG A 144 15.82 -2.52 -9.40
C ARG A 144 17.33 -2.30 -9.41
N MET A 145 17.86 -1.58 -10.40
CA MET A 145 19.30 -1.32 -10.50
C MET A 145 19.76 -0.19 -9.57
N GLU A 146 18.90 0.81 -9.37
CA GLU A 146 19.21 2.03 -8.64
C GLU A 146 18.75 2.00 -7.17
N THR A 147 17.96 1.00 -6.77
CA THR A 147 17.48 0.83 -5.38
C THR A 147 17.80 -0.56 -4.83
N ASN A 148 17.75 -0.74 -3.51
CA ASN A 148 17.93 -2.05 -2.90
C ASN A 148 16.63 -2.90 -2.86
N ILE A 149 15.55 -2.46 -3.51
CA ILE A 149 14.23 -3.12 -3.44
C ILE A 149 14.24 -4.56 -3.97
N GLY A 150 15.13 -4.85 -4.94
CA GLY A 150 15.28 -6.17 -5.56
C GLY A 150 16.34 -7.07 -4.93
N LYS A 151 17.14 -6.59 -3.96
CA LYS A 151 18.24 -7.36 -3.35
C LYS A 151 17.79 -8.31 -2.25
N PHE A 152 16.76 -7.92 -1.50
CA PHE A 152 16.10 -8.78 -0.52
C PHE A 152 14.90 -9.37 -1.25
N SER A 153 14.63 -10.68 -1.28
CA SER A 153 13.35 -11.22 -1.80
C SER A 153 12.51 -11.92 -0.73
N ALA A 154 11.22 -11.58 -0.64
CA ALA A 154 10.33 -12.02 0.44
C ALA A 154 9.70 -13.42 0.26
N SER A 155 10.19 -14.24 -0.66
CA SER A 155 9.75 -15.63 -0.70
C SER A 155 10.47 -16.41 0.40
N LEU A 156 9.74 -17.26 1.14
CA LEU A 156 10.31 -18.19 2.12
C LEU A 156 11.46 -19.03 1.52
N ALA A 157 11.38 -19.31 0.21
CA ALA A 157 12.42 -19.95 -0.58
C ALA A 157 13.70 -19.10 -0.73
N THR A 158 13.61 -17.78 -0.92
CA THR A 158 14.83 -16.96 -1.00
C THR A 158 15.47 -16.82 0.37
N VAL A 159 14.67 -16.63 1.42
CA VAL A 159 15.22 -16.52 2.78
C VAL A 159 15.86 -17.84 3.20
N GLY A 160 15.26 -18.98 2.85
CA GLY A 160 15.91 -20.29 3.01
C GLY A 160 17.26 -20.37 2.29
N PHE A 161 17.36 -19.90 1.05
CA PHE A 161 18.62 -19.84 0.29
C PHE A 161 19.67 -18.90 0.93
N GLU A 162 19.25 -17.70 1.35
CA GLU A 162 20.12 -16.74 2.03
C GLU A 162 20.63 -17.30 3.36
N LEU A 163 19.77 -17.96 4.14
CA LEU A 163 20.15 -18.64 5.37
C LEU A 163 21.23 -19.69 5.12
N ILE A 164 21.06 -20.54 4.10
CA ILE A 164 22.07 -21.54 3.75
C ILE A 164 23.39 -20.87 3.36
N SER A 165 23.32 -19.81 2.56
CA SER A 165 24.50 -19.06 2.06
C SER A 165 25.27 -18.36 3.19
N HIS A 166 24.58 -17.82 4.19
CA HIS A 166 25.22 -17.10 5.31
C HIS A 166 25.96 -18.01 6.29
N HIS A 167 25.63 -19.31 6.36
CA HIS A 167 26.33 -20.27 7.23
C HIS A 167 27.62 -20.83 6.61
N GLY A 168 28.04 -20.32 5.44
CA GLY A 168 29.33 -20.65 4.84
C GLY A 168 29.44 -22.06 4.26
N TYR A 169 28.33 -22.76 4.04
CA TYR A 169 28.33 -24.06 3.37
C TYR A 169 28.74 -23.91 1.90
N ASN A 170 29.67 -24.75 1.44
CA ASN A 170 29.90 -24.93 0.01
C ASN A 170 28.81 -25.84 -0.55
N PHE A 171 27.90 -25.28 -1.36
CA PHE A 171 26.78 -26.02 -1.94
C PHE A 171 27.24 -27.28 -2.70
N ALA A 172 28.36 -27.20 -3.43
CA ALA A 172 28.90 -28.30 -4.24
C ALA A 172 29.26 -29.55 -3.41
N ASP A 173 29.62 -29.37 -2.14
CA ASP A 173 30.01 -30.44 -1.22
C ASP A 173 28.89 -30.85 -0.26
N SER A 174 27.76 -30.13 -0.29
CA SER A 174 26.68 -30.27 0.68
C SER A 174 25.64 -31.32 0.24
N THR A 175 25.26 -32.18 1.18
CA THR A 175 24.15 -33.13 1.02
C THR A 175 22.86 -32.54 1.62
N PHE A 176 21.78 -32.57 0.84
CA PHE A 176 20.47 -32.04 1.23
C PHE A 176 19.50 -33.16 1.57
N LEU A 177 18.65 -32.94 2.57
CA LEU A 177 17.47 -33.75 2.85
C LEU A 177 16.23 -32.87 2.92
N VAL A 178 15.23 -33.18 2.11
CA VAL A 178 13.94 -32.48 2.08
C VAL A 178 12.86 -33.41 2.59
N ILE A 179 12.11 -32.96 3.60
CA ILE A 179 11.05 -33.70 4.26
C ILE A 179 9.72 -32.99 4.01
N GLY A 180 8.86 -33.58 3.19
CA GLY A 180 7.61 -32.99 2.75
C GLY A 180 7.69 -32.32 1.37
N THR A 181 6.57 -32.33 0.67
CA THR A 181 6.49 -32.17 -0.80
C THR A 181 5.61 -30.98 -1.24
N GLY A 182 5.21 -30.14 -0.28
CA GLY A 182 4.32 -28.99 -0.51
C GLY A 182 5.11 -27.73 -0.89
N ASN A 183 5.23 -26.81 0.06
CA ASN A 183 5.79 -25.46 -0.17
C ASN A 183 7.32 -25.44 -0.42
N MET A 184 8.02 -26.57 -0.28
CA MET A 184 9.48 -26.68 -0.36
C MET A 184 10.02 -26.74 -1.79
N ALA A 185 9.15 -27.03 -2.77
CA ALA A 185 9.57 -27.21 -4.16
C ALA A 185 10.28 -25.99 -4.74
N ASN A 186 9.77 -24.79 -4.42
CA ASN A 186 10.36 -23.54 -4.90
C ASN A 186 11.74 -23.24 -4.30
N LEU A 187 11.98 -23.63 -3.03
CA LEU A 187 13.29 -23.48 -2.39
C LEU A 187 14.32 -24.40 -3.05
N VAL A 188 13.96 -25.68 -3.21
CA VAL A 188 14.83 -26.69 -3.80
C VAL A 188 15.14 -26.37 -5.26
N ALA A 189 14.14 -25.97 -6.04
CA ALA A 189 14.33 -25.51 -7.41
C ALA A 189 15.26 -24.29 -7.49
N THR A 190 15.11 -23.32 -6.58
CA THR A 190 15.99 -22.13 -6.53
C THR A 190 17.45 -22.50 -6.23
N ILE A 191 17.68 -23.49 -5.36
CA ILE A 191 19.03 -23.98 -5.04
C ILE A 191 19.63 -24.70 -6.25
N LEU A 192 18.88 -25.61 -6.87
CA LEU A 192 19.35 -26.44 -7.99
C LEU A 192 19.63 -25.62 -9.26
N ASP A 193 18.85 -24.56 -9.51
CA ASP A 193 19.04 -23.68 -10.67
C ASP A 193 20.32 -22.82 -10.55
N ARG A 194 20.71 -22.47 -9.32
CA ARG A 194 21.80 -21.52 -9.05
C ARG A 194 23.13 -22.17 -8.66
N THR A 195 23.07 -23.38 -8.09
CA THR A 195 24.26 -24.00 -7.48
C THR A 195 24.25 -25.52 -7.65
N PRO A 196 25.39 -26.13 -8.05
CA PRO A 196 25.52 -27.58 -8.01
C PRO A 196 25.56 -28.07 -6.56
N ILE A 197 24.97 -29.23 -6.29
CA ILE A 197 24.96 -29.89 -4.98
C ILE A 197 25.50 -31.32 -5.07
N LYS A 198 26.01 -31.86 -3.96
CA LYS A 198 26.58 -33.22 -3.92
C LYS A 198 25.52 -34.29 -4.07
N LYS A 199 24.44 -34.19 -3.30
CA LYS A 199 23.38 -35.22 -3.22
C LYS A 199 22.10 -34.63 -2.61
N LEU A 200 20.95 -35.08 -3.10
CA LEU A 200 19.62 -34.67 -2.61
C LEU A 200 18.79 -35.90 -2.23
N TYR A 201 18.28 -35.91 -1.01
CA TYR A 201 17.32 -36.89 -0.52
C TYR A 201 15.93 -36.24 -0.39
N VAL A 202 14.88 -36.96 -0.79
CA VAL A 202 13.49 -36.53 -0.67
C VAL A 202 12.70 -37.56 0.12
N ALA A 203 12.10 -37.16 1.23
CA ALA A 203 11.28 -38.00 2.09
C ALA A 203 9.86 -37.43 2.24
N SER A 204 8.86 -38.31 2.22
CA SER A 204 7.45 -37.95 2.37
C SER A 204 6.66 -39.14 2.93
N HIS A 205 5.56 -38.87 3.62
CA HIS A 205 4.58 -39.89 3.99
C HIS A 205 3.91 -40.54 2.75
N ASP A 206 3.81 -39.78 1.67
CA ASP A 206 3.41 -40.28 0.36
C ASP A 206 4.64 -40.70 -0.45
N LYS A 207 4.85 -42.02 -0.54
CA LYS A 207 5.98 -42.61 -1.28
C LYS A 207 5.96 -42.31 -2.77
N SER A 208 4.77 -42.24 -3.37
CA SER A 208 4.63 -41.94 -4.80
C SER A 208 5.10 -40.51 -5.08
N ARG A 209 4.68 -39.57 -4.23
CA ARG A 209 5.03 -38.16 -4.36
C ARG A 209 6.51 -37.89 -4.05
N ALA A 210 7.11 -38.61 -3.10
CA ALA A 210 8.56 -38.54 -2.87
C ALA A 210 9.36 -39.00 -4.10
N GLN A 211 8.92 -40.08 -4.75
CA GLN A 211 9.59 -40.63 -5.94
C GLN A 211 9.47 -39.68 -7.14
N GLU A 212 8.30 -39.10 -7.36
CA GLU A 212 8.05 -38.14 -8.44
C GLU A 212 8.98 -36.92 -8.32
N MET A 213 9.05 -36.31 -7.13
CA MET A 213 9.88 -35.13 -6.91
C MET A 213 11.38 -35.44 -6.90
N ALA A 214 11.78 -36.61 -6.37
CA ALA A 214 13.15 -37.07 -6.47
C ALA A 214 13.58 -37.21 -7.93
N ASN A 215 12.71 -37.75 -8.80
CA ASN A 215 13.01 -37.86 -10.23
C ASN A 215 13.11 -36.46 -10.89
N GLU A 216 12.20 -35.55 -10.56
CA GLU A 216 12.20 -34.18 -11.08
C GLU A 216 13.47 -33.41 -10.70
N TRP A 217 13.96 -33.59 -9.47
CA TRP A 217 15.11 -32.88 -8.92
C TRP A 217 16.44 -33.62 -9.04
N ASN A 218 16.45 -34.75 -9.75
CA ASN A 218 17.61 -35.64 -9.85
C ASN A 218 18.18 -36.05 -8.47
N GLY A 219 17.28 -36.29 -7.51
CA GLY A 219 17.55 -36.75 -6.16
C GLY A 219 17.17 -38.22 -5.93
N ILE A 220 17.21 -38.64 -4.67
CA ILE A 220 16.93 -40.01 -4.22
C ILE A 220 15.74 -39.98 -3.26
N ALA A 221 14.68 -40.72 -3.59
CA ALA A 221 13.55 -40.89 -2.70
C ALA A 221 13.91 -41.81 -1.52
N VAL A 222 13.54 -41.40 -0.30
CA VAL A 222 13.83 -42.13 0.94
C VAL A 222 12.53 -42.44 1.67
N ASP A 223 12.40 -43.69 2.12
CA ASP A 223 11.30 -44.12 2.97
C ASP A 223 11.38 -43.43 4.35
N MET A 224 10.26 -42.94 4.86
CA MET A 224 10.16 -42.35 6.21
C MET A 224 10.68 -43.30 7.31
N GLN A 225 10.60 -44.61 7.12
CA GLN A 225 11.17 -45.59 8.05
C GLN A 225 12.72 -45.55 8.06
N ASN A 226 13.32 -45.26 6.91
CA ASN A 226 14.77 -45.24 6.69
C ASN A 226 15.37 -43.82 6.68
N ILE A 227 14.59 -42.80 7.03
CA ILE A 227 15.00 -41.38 7.02
C ILE A 227 16.27 -41.10 7.85
N HIS A 228 16.52 -41.92 8.88
CA HIS A 228 17.71 -41.83 9.71
C HIS A 228 19.00 -41.94 8.89
N GLN A 229 19.06 -42.81 7.87
CA GLN A 229 20.26 -42.95 7.04
C GLN A 229 20.55 -41.68 6.23
N ALA A 230 19.50 -41.05 5.68
CA ALA A 230 19.62 -39.81 4.93
C ALA A 230 19.98 -38.61 5.84
N LEU A 231 19.43 -38.57 7.06
CA LEU A 231 19.77 -37.55 8.07
C LEU A 231 21.25 -37.58 8.48
N ALA A 232 21.91 -38.74 8.40
CA ALA A 232 23.30 -38.91 8.79
C ALA A 232 24.22 -38.18 7.82
N GLU A 233 23.97 -38.42 6.54
CA GLU A 233 24.74 -37.86 5.43
C GLU A 233 24.41 -36.40 5.15
N ALA A 234 23.20 -35.94 5.48
CA ALA A 234 22.75 -34.58 5.19
C ALA A 234 23.42 -33.52 6.06
N ASN A 235 23.88 -32.45 5.43
CA ASN A 235 24.38 -31.24 6.09
C ASN A 235 23.27 -30.18 6.23
N ILE A 236 22.33 -30.17 5.29
CA ILE A 236 21.22 -29.21 5.24
C ILE A 236 19.91 -30.00 5.18
N ILE A 237 19.04 -29.76 6.15
CA ILE A 237 17.78 -30.44 6.34
C ILE A 237 16.65 -29.41 6.26
N VAL A 238 15.67 -29.67 5.39
CA VAL A 238 14.53 -28.79 5.16
C VAL A 238 13.24 -29.56 5.45
N GLY A 239 12.44 -29.10 6.41
CA GLY A 239 11.15 -29.68 6.78
C GLY A 239 9.97 -28.80 6.32
N GLY A 240 8.91 -29.42 5.78
CA GLY A 240 7.71 -28.72 5.34
C GLY A 240 6.47 -29.60 5.24
N THR A 241 6.21 -30.46 6.23
CA THR A 241 5.02 -31.34 6.26
C THR A 241 3.84 -30.70 6.99
N GLN A 242 2.61 -30.92 6.49
CA GLN A 242 1.35 -30.58 7.20
C GLN A 242 0.86 -31.80 8.00
N GLY A 243 0.79 -31.68 9.33
CA GLY A 243 0.30 -32.73 10.25
C GLY A 243 1.09 -32.78 11.57
N GLU A 244 0.48 -33.31 12.65
CA GLU A 244 1.14 -33.56 13.93
C GLU A 244 2.15 -34.70 13.80
N ILE A 245 3.37 -34.38 13.37
CA ILE A 245 4.50 -35.28 13.46
C ILE A 245 5.70 -34.45 13.89
N ASN A 246 5.91 -34.40 15.19
CA ASN A 246 7.21 -34.05 15.74
C ASN A 246 8.15 -35.19 15.32
N LEU A 247 8.92 -35.03 14.23
CA LEU A 247 9.81 -36.08 13.72
C LEU A 247 10.90 -36.48 14.74
N LEU A 248 10.96 -35.75 15.87
CA LEU A 248 11.90 -35.84 16.97
C LEU A 248 11.22 -35.76 18.36
N HIS A 249 10.00 -36.28 18.56
CA HIS A 249 9.41 -36.35 19.92
C HIS A 249 10.05 -37.45 20.78
N GLU A 250 10.21 -37.17 22.08
CA GLU A 250 10.80 -38.07 23.09
C GLU A 250 9.84 -39.13 23.66
N GLU A 251 8.56 -39.18 23.28
CA GLU A 251 7.55 -39.94 24.06
C GLU A 251 7.40 -41.43 23.71
N THR A 252 8.24 -42.02 22.88
CA THR A 252 8.23 -43.48 22.63
C THR A 252 9.57 -44.13 22.97
N MET A 253 9.99 -43.99 24.24
CA MET A 253 11.26 -44.55 24.76
C MET A 253 11.22 -46.03 25.17
N ALA A 254 10.09 -46.74 25.14
CA ALA A 254 10.04 -48.11 25.68
C ALA A 254 10.43 -49.24 24.70
N GLU A 255 10.34 -49.07 23.38
CA GLU A 255 10.58 -50.19 22.43
C GLU A 255 11.39 -49.86 21.17
N SER A 256 11.86 -48.62 21.00
CA SER A 256 12.65 -48.25 19.81
C SER A 256 14.15 -48.34 20.08
N LYS A 257 14.83 -49.32 19.46
CA LYS A 257 16.30 -49.44 19.44
C LYS A 257 16.99 -48.43 18.50
N CYS A 258 16.55 -47.17 18.44
CA CYS A 258 17.35 -46.08 17.88
C CYS A 258 16.82 -44.69 18.30
N PRO A 259 17.50 -43.95 19.20
CA PRO A 259 17.11 -42.59 19.58
C PRO A 259 17.58 -41.61 18.49
N ARG A 260 16.66 -41.11 17.66
CA ARG A 260 16.98 -40.18 16.55
C ARG A 260 17.62 -38.86 17.00
N ALA A 261 17.51 -38.49 18.28
CA ALA A 261 18.22 -37.36 18.89
C ALA A 261 19.72 -37.63 19.15
N LYS A 262 20.11 -38.86 19.48
CA LYS A 262 21.54 -39.26 19.59
C LYS A 262 22.28 -39.18 18.25
N PHE A 263 21.53 -39.28 17.16
CA PHE A 263 22.04 -39.42 15.80
C PHE A 263 22.55 -38.10 15.18
N ALA A 264 21.93 -36.96 15.53
CA ALA A 264 22.46 -35.64 15.17
C ALA A 264 23.71 -35.25 15.99
N LEU A 265 23.90 -35.88 17.16
CA LEU A 265 25.00 -35.63 18.09
C LEU A 265 26.25 -36.47 17.78
N GLU A 266 26.10 -37.67 17.20
CA GLU A 266 27.20 -38.59 16.90
C GLU A 266 27.77 -38.45 15.47
N THR A 267 27.07 -37.76 14.57
CA THR A 267 27.55 -37.50 13.21
C THR A 267 28.33 -36.18 13.16
N GLY A 268 29.65 -36.26 13.13
CA GLY A 268 30.52 -35.07 13.15
C GLY A 268 30.24 -34.06 12.03
N GLY A 269 30.27 -32.77 12.37
CA GLY A 269 30.06 -31.65 11.46
C GLY A 269 28.86 -30.77 11.82
N SER A 270 28.90 -29.49 11.43
CA SER A 270 27.77 -28.57 11.61
C SER A 270 26.60 -28.96 10.69
N LYS A 271 25.37 -28.95 11.23
CA LYS A 271 24.13 -29.22 10.49
C LYS A 271 23.17 -28.04 10.56
N LEU A 272 22.55 -27.72 9.42
CA LEU A 272 21.55 -26.65 9.30
C LEU A 272 20.16 -27.26 9.10
N PHE A 273 19.22 -26.91 9.97
CA PHE A 273 17.82 -27.27 9.90
C PHE A 273 16.98 -26.04 9.61
N ILE A 274 16.08 -26.16 8.63
CA ILE A 274 15.12 -25.11 8.26
C ILE A 274 13.71 -25.71 8.36
N ASP A 275 12.93 -25.23 9.31
CA ASP A 275 11.58 -25.71 9.61
C ASP A 275 10.52 -24.77 9.05
N PHE A 276 9.79 -25.24 8.03
CA PHE A 276 8.63 -24.57 7.48
C PHE A 276 7.30 -25.24 7.87
N GLY A 277 7.33 -26.22 8.78
CA GLY A 277 6.15 -26.96 9.24
C GLY A 277 5.27 -26.17 10.20
N VAL A 278 3.95 -26.30 10.05
CA VAL A 278 2.96 -25.93 11.06
C VAL A 278 1.96 -27.09 11.19
N PRO A 279 1.97 -27.88 12.28
CA PRO A 279 2.88 -27.83 13.45
C PRO A 279 4.36 -28.06 13.11
N ARG A 280 5.27 -27.67 14.02
CA ARG A 280 6.74 -27.77 13.82
C ARG A 280 7.17 -29.20 13.49
N ASN A 281 8.12 -29.34 12.57
CA ASN A 281 8.63 -30.65 12.15
C ASN A 281 9.82 -31.09 13.01
N PHE A 282 10.57 -30.16 13.59
CA PHE A 282 11.73 -30.44 14.44
C PHE A 282 11.52 -29.98 15.89
N ASN A 283 12.17 -30.69 16.83
CA ASN A 283 12.16 -30.32 18.24
C ASN A 283 12.92 -28.99 18.44
N PRO A 284 12.31 -27.94 19.02
CA PRO A 284 12.96 -26.67 19.33
C PRO A 284 14.22 -26.78 20.20
N ASP A 285 14.33 -27.81 21.05
CA ASP A 285 15.47 -28.01 21.94
C ASP A 285 16.78 -28.26 21.18
N LEU A 286 16.69 -28.64 19.90
CA LEU A 286 17.85 -28.75 19.02
C LEU A 286 18.66 -27.44 18.90
N LYS A 287 18.03 -26.27 19.13
CA LYS A 287 18.72 -24.97 19.13
C LYS A 287 19.81 -24.86 20.21
N ASN A 288 19.76 -25.69 21.25
CA ASN A 288 20.69 -25.64 22.39
C ASN A 288 21.99 -26.41 22.13
N HIS A 289 22.18 -27.02 20.96
CA HIS A 289 23.37 -27.80 20.63
C HIS A 289 24.33 -27.01 19.74
N ASP A 290 25.62 -26.97 20.11
CA ASP A 290 26.65 -26.16 19.43
C ASP A 290 26.86 -26.49 17.94
N ASN A 291 26.54 -27.72 17.51
CA ASN A 291 26.73 -28.19 16.14
C ASN A 291 25.44 -28.17 15.29
N ILE A 292 24.34 -27.61 15.82
CA ILE A 292 23.04 -27.58 15.16
C ILE A 292 22.54 -26.15 15.07
N HIS A 293 22.27 -25.71 13.84
CA HIS A 293 21.59 -24.45 13.57
C HIS A 293 20.16 -24.74 13.13
N LEU A 294 19.17 -24.43 13.96
CA LEU A 294 17.75 -24.62 13.63
C LEU A 294 17.07 -23.26 13.47
N TYR A 295 16.52 -23.02 12.27
CA TYR A 295 15.67 -21.87 11.97
C TYR A 295 14.23 -22.32 11.83
N ASP A 296 13.34 -21.80 12.68
CA ASP A 296 11.91 -22.05 12.58
C ASP A 296 11.18 -20.96 11.79
N LEU A 297 9.88 -21.16 11.56
CA LEU A 297 9.04 -20.19 10.87
C LEU A 297 9.03 -18.80 11.54
N ASP A 298 9.21 -18.69 12.84
CA ASP A 298 9.21 -17.41 13.54
C ASP A 298 10.56 -16.69 13.37
N ASP A 299 11.67 -17.43 13.34
CA ASP A 299 12.99 -16.90 12.98
C ASP A 299 13.01 -16.42 11.52
N ILE A 300 12.45 -17.22 10.61
CA ILE A 300 12.34 -16.87 9.18
C ILE A 300 11.42 -15.65 9.02
N LYS A 301 10.32 -15.56 9.78
CA LYS A 301 9.45 -14.37 9.83
C LYS A 301 10.18 -13.14 10.34
N LYS A 302 11.04 -13.26 11.34
CA LYS A 302 11.85 -12.14 11.84
C LYS A 302 12.82 -11.64 10.78
N ILE A 303 13.50 -12.53 10.05
CA ILE A 303 14.45 -12.19 8.99
C ILE A 303 13.73 -11.58 7.77
N THR A 304 12.61 -12.18 7.35
CA THR A 304 11.75 -11.60 6.30
C THR A 304 11.20 -10.23 6.72
N TYR A 305 10.85 -10.03 7.99
CA TYR A 305 10.39 -8.75 8.52
C TYR A 305 11.50 -7.68 8.49
N ASP A 306 12.73 -8.01 8.89
CA ASP A 306 13.88 -7.11 8.80
C ASP A 306 14.25 -6.78 7.33
N GLY A 307 14.12 -7.75 6.42
CA GLY A 307 14.28 -7.54 4.97
C GLY A 307 13.17 -6.70 4.35
N LEU A 308 11.92 -6.88 4.80
CA LEU A 308 10.78 -6.05 4.42
C LEU A 308 10.96 -4.61 4.90
N LEU A 309 11.39 -4.39 6.14
CA LEU A 309 11.68 -3.05 6.68
C LEU A 309 12.72 -2.30 5.85
N LYS A 310 13.85 -2.95 5.51
CA LYS A 310 14.87 -2.36 4.63
C LYS A 310 14.36 -2.03 3.23
N ARG A 311 13.35 -2.74 2.73
CA ARG A 311 12.69 -2.41 1.45
C ARG A 311 11.73 -1.24 1.58
N TYR A 312 11.01 -1.12 2.71
CA TYR A 312 10.16 0.04 2.99
C TYR A 312 10.97 1.34 2.98
N ASP A 313 12.21 1.32 3.47
CA ASP A 313 13.13 2.47 3.44
C ASP A 313 13.53 2.90 2.01
N GLU A 314 13.45 1.99 1.03
CA GLU A 314 13.80 2.22 -0.38
C GLU A 314 12.59 2.66 -1.23
N ILE A 315 11.35 2.50 -0.73
CA ILE A 315 10.12 2.91 -1.44
C ILE A 315 10.16 4.40 -1.85
N PRO A 316 10.60 5.35 -1.00
CA PRO A 316 10.69 6.76 -1.40
C PRO A 316 11.59 6.97 -2.62
N LEU A 317 12.72 6.27 -2.70
CA LEU A 317 13.65 6.36 -3.83
C LEU A 317 13.05 5.72 -5.08
N ALA A 318 12.42 4.56 -4.95
CA ALA A 318 11.72 3.90 -6.06
C ALA A 318 10.57 4.75 -6.63
N ARG A 319 9.77 5.38 -5.76
CA ARG A 319 8.72 6.32 -6.18
C ARG A 319 9.28 7.54 -6.88
N LYS A 320 10.44 8.05 -6.45
CA LYS A 320 11.13 9.15 -7.14
C LYS A 320 11.48 8.78 -8.58
N ILE A 321 11.99 7.57 -8.83
CA ILE A 321 12.29 7.08 -10.18
C ILE A 321 11.00 6.95 -11.00
N VAL A 322 9.94 6.37 -10.43
CA VAL A 322 8.63 6.26 -11.10
C VAL A 322 8.09 7.63 -11.52
N ASN A 323 8.19 8.64 -10.65
CA ASN A 323 7.71 9.99 -10.94
C ASN A 323 8.55 10.68 -12.04
N GLN A 324 9.86 10.48 -12.07
CA GLN A 324 10.71 10.98 -13.17
C GLN A 324 10.30 10.40 -14.51
N GLU A 325 10.02 9.09 -14.54
CA GLU A 325 9.60 8.41 -15.77
C GLU A 325 8.19 8.80 -16.21
N LEU A 326 7.30 9.05 -15.25
CA LEU A 326 5.98 9.60 -15.49
C LEU A 326 6.07 10.96 -16.17
N GLU A 327 6.87 11.89 -15.63
CA GLU A 327 7.05 13.23 -16.20
C GLU A 327 7.50 13.14 -17.66
N TRP A 328 8.51 12.30 -17.93
CA TRP A 328 8.99 12.04 -19.28
C TRP A 328 7.88 11.51 -20.21
N PHE A 329 7.13 10.49 -19.76
CA PHE A 329 6.08 9.88 -20.58
C PHE A 329 4.92 10.84 -20.83
N MET A 330 4.55 11.66 -19.84
CA MET A 330 3.49 12.66 -19.99
C MET A 330 3.88 13.74 -21.00
N VAL A 331 5.15 14.16 -21.03
CA VAL A 331 5.69 15.07 -22.07
C VAL A 331 5.61 14.40 -23.44
N TRP A 332 6.04 13.14 -23.56
CA TRP A 332 5.95 12.38 -24.80
C TRP A 332 4.50 12.28 -25.33
N LEU A 333 3.55 11.93 -24.44
CA LEU A 333 2.15 11.77 -24.77
C LEU A 333 1.50 13.09 -25.23
N LYS A 334 1.84 14.22 -24.58
CA LYS A 334 1.38 15.56 -25.00
C LYS A 334 1.95 15.95 -26.37
N ASN A 335 3.24 15.74 -26.60
CA ASN A 335 3.88 16.05 -27.89
C ASN A 335 3.23 15.28 -29.04
N ARG A 336 2.83 14.02 -28.81
CA ARG A 336 2.12 13.21 -29.80
C ARG A 336 0.74 13.78 -30.17
N LYS A 337 0.01 14.38 -29.23
CA LYS A 337 -1.32 14.99 -29.47
C LYS A 337 -1.26 16.21 -30.39
N VAL A 338 -0.10 16.83 -30.54
CA VAL A 338 0.09 18.04 -31.35
C VAL A 338 0.63 17.73 -32.75
N ALA A 339 1.04 16.49 -33.01
CA ALA A 339 1.48 16.04 -34.32
C ALA A 339 0.44 16.30 -35.45
N PRO A 340 -0.88 16.04 -35.27
CA PRO A 340 -1.87 16.35 -36.31
C PRO A 340 -2.05 17.85 -36.57
N VAL A 341 -1.84 18.70 -35.56
CA VAL A 341 -1.91 20.17 -35.71
C VAL A 341 -0.72 20.68 -36.50
N ILE A 342 0.47 20.12 -36.24
CA ILE A 342 1.68 20.42 -37.01
C ILE A 342 1.52 19.95 -38.46
N GLU A 343 0.93 18.77 -38.68
CA GLU A 343 0.64 18.23 -40.00
C GLU A 343 -0.36 19.10 -40.78
N ALA A 344 -1.46 19.52 -40.15
CA ALA A 344 -2.43 20.44 -40.75
C ALA A 344 -1.83 21.83 -41.06
N TYR A 345 -0.99 22.36 -40.16
CA TYR A 345 -0.28 23.61 -40.38
C TYR A 345 0.67 23.53 -41.59
N TRP A 346 1.40 22.42 -41.74
CA TRP A 346 2.24 22.16 -42.91
C TRP A 346 1.42 22.07 -44.20
N SER A 347 0.33 21.31 -44.18
CA SER A 347 -0.54 21.14 -45.35
C SER A 347 -1.07 22.50 -45.86
N ASN A 348 -1.52 23.38 -44.98
CA ASN A 348 -1.97 24.73 -45.36
C ASN A 348 -0.85 25.58 -45.96
N LEU A 349 0.36 25.50 -45.41
CA LEU A 349 1.52 26.26 -45.94
C LEU A 349 1.94 25.77 -47.33
N GLU A 350 1.85 24.46 -47.57
CA GLU A 350 2.14 23.87 -48.88
C GLU A 350 1.06 24.22 -49.91
N GLU A 351 -0.21 24.27 -49.51
CA GLU A 351 -1.30 24.71 -50.38
C GLU A 351 -1.13 26.18 -50.80
N MET A 352 -0.89 27.08 -49.84
CA MET A 352 -0.61 28.50 -50.13
C MET A 352 0.61 28.68 -51.03
N ARG A 353 1.68 27.89 -50.81
CA ARG A 353 2.87 27.89 -51.69
C ARG A 353 2.48 27.58 -53.13
N ASP A 354 1.67 26.54 -53.31
CA ASP A 354 1.34 26.03 -54.63
C ASP A 354 0.41 26.98 -55.38
N GLU A 355 -0.49 27.68 -54.67
CA GLU A 355 -1.30 28.77 -55.23
C GLU A 355 -0.44 29.95 -55.71
N GLU A 356 0.50 30.41 -54.87
CA GLU A 356 1.40 31.52 -55.21
C GLU A 356 2.33 31.18 -56.38
N LEU A 357 2.86 29.94 -56.41
CA LEU A 357 3.66 29.47 -57.53
C LEU A 357 2.82 29.36 -58.82
N LYS A 358 1.58 28.87 -58.74
CA LYS A 358 0.65 28.83 -59.89
C LYS A 358 0.33 30.21 -60.43
N TRP A 359 0.26 31.23 -59.56
CA TRP A 359 0.06 32.61 -59.97
C TRP A 359 1.31 33.25 -60.59
N LEU A 360 2.49 32.99 -60.01
CA LEU A 360 3.76 33.60 -60.42
C LEU A 360 4.29 33.01 -61.73
N ILE A 361 4.28 31.68 -61.87
CA ILE A 361 4.88 30.96 -63.01
C ILE A 361 4.40 31.51 -64.38
N PRO A 362 3.10 31.74 -64.64
CA PRO A 362 2.63 32.31 -65.91
C PRO A 362 3.08 33.74 -66.18
N LYS A 363 3.42 34.52 -65.14
CA LYS A 363 3.83 35.93 -65.25
C LYS A 363 5.34 36.10 -65.49
N MET A 364 6.11 35.02 -65.35
CA MET A 364 7.57 35.06 -65.53
C MET A 364 8.03 34.86 -66.99
N GLY A 365 7.11 34.63 -67.93
CA GLY A 365 7.44 34.39 -69.35
C GLY A 365 8.01 32.98 -69.59
N ASP A 366 8.92 32.84 -70.57
CA ASP A 366 9.57 31.57 -70.90
C ASP A 366 10.66 31.22 -69.89
N ILE A 367 10.27 30.54 -68.81
CA ILE A 367 11.19 29.96 -67.83
C ILE A 367 11.50 28.49 -68.15
N SER A 368 12.78 28.13 -68.08
CA SER A 368 13.22 26.73 -68.26
C SER A 368 12.76 25.83 -67.11
N GLU A 369 12.64 24.51 -67.35
CA GLU A 369 12.30 23.53 -66.31
C GLU A 369 13.26 23.56 -65.11
N HIS A 370 14.56 23.81 -65.37
CA HIS A 370 15.55 23.97 -64.31
C HIS A 370 15.24 25.19 -63.40
N GLN A 371 14.79 26.31 -63.99
CA GLN A 371 14.42 27.51 -63.23
C GLN A 371 13.13 27.29 -62.41
N LYS A 372 12.15 26.56 -62.94
CA LYS A 372 10.94 26.16 -62.19
C LYS A 372 11.30 25.30 -60.98
N GLU A 373 12.20 24.34 -61.15
CA GLU A 373 12.66 23.48 -60.06
C GLU A 373 13.41 24.28 -58.97
N LEU A 374 14.26 25.22 -59.36
CA LEU A 374 14.94 26.15 -58.45
C LEU A 374 13.96 27.01 -57.65
N LEU A 375 12.88 27.49 -58.28
CA LEU A 375 11.79 28.23 -57.64
C LEU A 375 11.04 27.38 -56.61
N MET A 376 10.69 26.13 -56.95
CA MET A 376 10.05 25.19 -56.03
C MET A 376 10.95 24.88 -54.82
N ARG A 377 12.24 24.64 -55.06
CA ARG A 377 13.20 24.40 -53.97
C ARG A 377 13.39 25.63 -53.09
N PHE A 378 13.44 26.82 -53.68
CA PHE A 378 13.55 28.08 -52.94
C PHE A 378 12.34 28.32 -52.04
N SER A 379 11.12 28.20 -52.57
CA SER A 379 9.89 28.42 -51.81
C SER A 379 9.72 27.40 -50.68
N HIS A 380 10.02 26.12 -50.93
CA HIS A 380 9.99 25.08 -49.90
C HIS A 380 11.02 25.36 -48.78
N ARG A 381 12.24 25.77 -49.13
CA ARG A 381 13.26 26.14 -48.13
C ARG A 381 12.86 27.37 -47.33
N LEU A 382 12.27 28.38 -47.97
CA LEU A 382 11.81 29.60 -47.32
C LEU A 382 10.69 29.28 -46.31
N LEU A 383 9.68 28.52 -46.74
CA LEU A 383 8.58 28.10 -45.88
C LEU A 383 9.07 27.33 -44.66
N ARG A 384 9.98 26.37 -44.86
CA ARG A 384 10.56 25.62 -43.74
C ARG A 384 11.31 26.50 -42.74
N LYS A 385 11.99 27.54 -43.22
CA LYS A 385 12.72 28.47 -42.35
C LYS A 385 11.78 29.39 -41.56
N ILE A 386 10.66 29.78 -42.16
CA ILE A 386 9.62 30.61 -41.53
C ILE A 386 8.76 29.80 -40.57
N SER A 387 8.46 28.54 -40.89
CA SER A 387 7.57 27.68 -40.09
C SER A 387 8.25 27.05 -38.88
N SER A 388 9.58 26.84 -38.91
CA SER A 388 10.31 26.17 -37.82
C SER A 388 10.10 26.83 -36.46
N PRO A 389 10.26 28.16 -36.28
CA PRO A 389 10.04 28.81 -34.98
C PRO A 389 8.60 28.67 -34.47
N THR A 390 7.61 28.70 -35.36
CA THR A 390 6.19 28.53 -35.02
C THR A 390 5.91 27.09 -34.58
N ILE A 391 6.47 26.11 -35.28
CA ILE A 391 6.34 24.69 -34.93
C ILE A 391 7.01 24.40 -33.59
N ASP A 392 8.19 24.97 -33.36
CA ASP A 392 8.90 24.84 -32.09
C ASP A 392 8.12 25.56 -30.96
N GLY A 393 7.50 26.71 -31.26
CA GLY A 393 6.56 27.39 -30.37
C GLY A 393 5.33 26.53 -30.04
N ILE A 394 4.70 25.90 -31.02
CA ILE A 394 3.56 24.99 -30.85
C ILE A 394 3.94 23.79 -29.98
N LYS A 395 5.13 23.20 -30.19
CA LYS A 395 5.66 22.11 -29.35
C LYS A 395 5.96 22.59 -27.93
N ASN A 396 6.57 23.75 -27.75
CA ASN A 396 6.86 24.32 -26.44
C ASN A 396 5.57 24.69 -25.67
N ILE A 397 4.56 25.20 -26.36
CA ILE A 397 3.23 25.44 -25.80
C ILE A 397 2.60 24.11 -25.39
N ALA A 398 2.65 23.07 -26.22
CA ALA A 398 2.19 21.73 -25.87
C ALA A 398 2.84 21.16 -24.60
N GLN A 399 4.13 21.46 -24.40
CA GLN A 399 4.89 21.07 -23.22
C GLN A 399 4.47 21.84 -21.97
N ASN A 400 4.13 23.14 -22.12
CA ASN A 400 3.78 24.05 -21.02
C ASN A 400 2.28 24.19 -20.75
N ILE A 401 1.39 23.59 -21.55
CA ILE A 401 -0.05 23.57 -21.27
C ILE A 401 -0.32 22.70 -20.03
N HIS A 402 -0.66 23.37 -18.93
CA HIS A 402 -1.44 22.78 -17.83
C HIS A 402 -2.91 22.63 -18.27
N VAL A 403 -3.58 21.60 -17.74
CA VAL A 403 -4.88 21.05 -18.19
C VAL A 403 -6.08 22.02 -18.07
N GLN A 404 -5.88 23.30 -17.74
CA GLN A 404 -6.99 24.22 -17.40
C GLN A 404 -7.31 25.33 -18.42
N ASP A 405 -6.54 25.53 -19.50
CA ASP A 405 -6.84 26.60 -20.46
C ASP A 405 -7.49 26.13 -21.77
N ASN A 406 -8.55 26.82 -22.17
CA ASN A 406 -9.26 26.63 -23.43
C ASN A 406 -8.33 27.02 -24.61
N PRO A 407 -7.99 26.09 -25.53
CA PRO A 407 -7.03 26.30 -26.62
C PRO A 407 -7.33 27.52 -27.50
N ILE A 408 -8.60 27.91 -27.59
CA ILE A 408 -9.08 29.03 -28.40
C ILE A 408 -8.73 30.39 -27.76
N ASN A 409 -8.62 30.47 -26.44
CA ASN A 409 -8.33 31.72 -25.73
C ASN A 409 -6.83 32.06 -25.70
N THR A 410 -5.96 31.06 -25.67
CA THR A 410 -4.51 31.24 -25.79
C THR A 410 -4.13 31.69 -27.21
N ALA A 411 -4.82 31.15 -28.23
CA ALA A 411 -4.68 31.62 -29.60
C ALA A 411 -5.15 33.07 -29.78
N LYS A 412 -6.17 33.51 -29.04
CA LYS A 412 -6.66 34.90 -29.03
C LYS A 412 -5.72 35.88 -28.32
N GLN A 413 -5.02 35.46 -27.26
CA GLN A 413 -4.03 36.30 -26.56
C GLN A 413 -2.79 36.60 -27.41
N ILE A 414 -2.39 35.66 -28.28
CA ILE A 414 -1.25 35.85 -29.19
C ILE A 414 -1.60 36.81 -30.36
N LEU A 415 -2.88 37.02 -30.65
CA LEU A 415 -3.39 37.87 -31.75
C LEU A 415 -3.67 39.34 -31.33
N ASP A 416 -3.16 39.77 -30.18
CA ASP A 416 -3.08 41.16 -29.71
C ASP A 416 -4.44 41.91 -29.62
N VAL A 417 -5.21 41.61 -28.56
CA VAL A 417 -6.35 42.44 -28.13
C VAL A 417 -6.16 42.82 -26.66
N ASN A 418 -5.24 43.77 -26.43
CA ASN A 418 -4.72 44.17 -25.13
C ASN A 418 -5.59 45.19 -24.37
N ASN A 419 -6.91 44.99 -24.23
CA ASN A 419 -7.71 45.85 -23.34
C ASN A 419 -9.01 45.20 -22.86
N VAL A 420 -8.94 44.35 -21.83
CA VAL A 420 -10.10 44.05 -20.96
C VAL A 420 -9.59 43.73 -19.55
N ASP A 421 -10.13 44.40 -18.54
CA ASP A 421 -9.99 44.03 -17.12
C ASP A 421 -10.60 42.64 -16.89
N ILE A 422 -9.78 41.69 -16.45
CA ILE A 422 -10.18 40.30 -16.28
C ILE A 422 -10.75 40.09 -14.88
N PHE A 423 -12.06 39.82 -14.80
CA PHE A 423 -12.66 39.20 -13.63
C PHE A 423 -12.10 37.78 -13.46
N VAL A 424 -11.35 37.54 -12.38
CA VAL A 424 -10.86 36.20 -12.03
C VAL A 424 -11.95 35.50 -11.19
N PRO A 425 -12.65 34.48 -11.71
CA PRO A 425 -13.60 33.73 -10.91
C PRO A 425 -12.87 33.06 -9.72
N LYS A 426 -13.48 33.13 -8.53
CA LYS A 426 -12.96 32.48 -7.33
C LYS A 426 -12.75 31.00 -7.61
N ARG A 427 -11.58 30.47 -7.27
CA ARG A 427 -11.26 29.05 -7.48
C ARG A 427 -12.05 28.22 -6.49
N LYS A 428 -12.79 27.24 -7.00
CA LYS A 428 -13.64 26.36 -6.20
C LYS A 428 -12.87 25.12 -5.74
N ILE A 429 -13.02 24.77 -4.46
CA ILE A 429 -12.49 23.56 -3.84
C ILE A 429 -13.65 22.75 -3.27
N VAL A 430 -13.79 21.51 -3.72
CA VAL A 430 -14.81 20.57 -3.25
C VAL A 430 -14.23 19.75 -2.10
N VAL A 431 -14.86 19.85 -0.92
CA VAL A 431 -14.44 19.21 0.32
C VAL A 431 -15.37 18.04 0.63
N GLY A 432 -14.85 16.82 0.57
CA GLY A 432 -15.60 15.62 0.90
C GLY A 432 -15.73 15.38 2.40
N THR A 433 -16.93 15.01 2.84
CA THR A 433 -17.23 14.64 4.23
C THR A 433 -18.21 13.48 4.30
N ARG A 434 -18.23 12.76 5.43
CA ARG A 434 -19.30 11.82 5.77
C ARG A 434 -20.55 12.58 6.24
N GLY A 435 -21.71 11.91 6.21
CA GLY A 435 -22.99 12.48 6.63
C GLY A 435 -23.17 12.65 8.14
N SER A 436 -22.34 12.01 8.97
CA SER A 436 -22.44 12.16 10.43
C SER A 436 -22.22 13.61 10.88
N LYS A 437 -22.97 14.05 11.91
CA LYS A 437 -22.89 15.40 12.48
C LYS A 437 -21.45 15.78 12.86
N LEU A 438 -20.70 14.86 13.46
CA LEU A 438 -19.31 15.09 13.83
C LEU A 438 -18.39 15.31 12.61
N ALA A 439 -18.53 14.49 11.56
CA ALA A 439 -17.72 14.64 10.35
C ALA A 439 -18.01 15.97 9.63
N LEU A 440 -19.29 16.35 9.53
CA LEU A 440 -19.71 17.64 8.98
C LEU A 440 -19.11 18.81 9.78
N THR A 441 -19.17 18.73 11.11
CA THR A 441 -18.66 19.79 11.99
C THR A 441 -17.14 19.94 11.87
N GLN A 442 -16.42 18.82 11.83
CA GLN A 442 -14.97 18.78 11.60
C GLN A 442 -14.59 19.39 10.25
N THR A 443 -15.35 19.03 9.21
CA THR A 443 -15.14 19.52 7.85
C THR A 443 -15.38 21.02 7.75
N ASN A 444 -16.47 21.51 8.32
CA ASN A 444 -16.81 22.93 8.33
C ASN A 444 -15.75 23.75 9.08
N TRP A 445 -15.26 23.25 10.21
CA TRP A 445 -14.17 23.90 10.94
C TRP A 445 -12.91 24.03 10.08
N VAL A 446 -12.48 22.96 9.38
CA VAL A 446 -11.33 23.03 8.46
C VAL A 446 -11.58 24.03 7.32
N VAL A 447 -12.79 24.03 6.75
CA VAL A 447 -13.19 24.97 5.70
C VAL A 447 -13.12 26.42 6.19
N GLU A 448 -13.54 26.71 7.42
CA GLU A 448 -13.42 28.04 8.03
C GLU A 448 -11.96 28.46 8.20
N GLN A 449 -11.09 27.57 8.66
CA GLN A 449 -9.66 27.84 8.77
C GLN A 449 -9.04 28.13 7.38
N LEU A 450 -9.40 27.35 6.35
CA LEU A 450 -8.93 27.58 4.99
C LEU A 450 -9.46 28.89 4.39
N LYS A 451 -10.71 29.26 4.65
CA LYS A 451 -11.30 30.54 4.24
C LYS A 451 -10.59 31.72 4.89
N ALA A 452 -10.23 31.61 6.16
CA ALA A 452 -9.48 32.65 6.87
C ALA A 452 -8.08 32.84 6.29
N ILE A 453 -7.41 31.74 5.92
CA ILE A 453 -6.07 31.77 5.31
C ILE A 453 -6.11 32.30 3.87
N GLN A 454 -7.17 31.99 3.11
CA GLN A 454 -7.29 32.42 1.71
C GLN A 454 -8.75 32.72 1.30
N PRO A 455 -9.20 33.99 1.46
CA PRO A 455 -10.58 34.42 1.18
C PRO A 455 -11.00 34.36 -0.30
N ASP A 456 -10.04 34.21 -1.20
CA ASP A 456 -10.25 34.19 -2.65
C ASP A 456 -10.71 32.83 -3.20
N TYR A 457 -10.73 31.79 -2.35
CA TYR A 457 -11.24 30.47 -2.72
C TYR A 457 -12.70 30.30 -2.28
N GLU A 458 -13.46 29.60 -3.11
CA GLU A 458 -14.79 29.12 -2.76
C GLU A 458 -14.68 27.66 -2.31
N PHE A 459 -15.38 27.29 -1.24
CA PHE A 459 -15.37 25.92 -0.72
C PHE A 459 -16.78 25.35 -0.75
N GLU A 460 -16.94 24.20 -1.43
CA GLU A 460 -18.18 23.44 -1.48
C GLU A 460 -18.03 22.15 -0.69
N THR A 461 -18.90 21.90 0.28
CA THR A 461 -18.90 20.64 1.04
C THR A 461 -19.77 19.61 0.35
N LYS A 462 -19.21 18.44 -0.02
CA LYS A 462 -19.93 17.31 -0.62
C LYS A 462 -20.03 16.15 0.35
N ILE A 463 -21.26 15.74 0.66
CA ILE A 463 -21.52 14.58 1.53
C ILE A 463 -21.39 13.29 0.70
N ILE A 464 -20.46 12.41 1.10
CA ILE A 464 -20.28 11.08 0.52
C ILE A 464 -20.99 10.08 1.43
N LYS A 465 -22.00 9.37 0.89
CA LYS A 465 -22.70 8.29 1.61
C LYS A 465 -21.77 7.11 1.79
N THR A 466 -21.72 6.56 3.00
CA THR A 466 -20.84 5.43 3.34
C THR A 466 -21.63 4.29 3.99
N SER A 467 -21.19 3.04 3.81
CA SER A 467 -21.90 1.84 4.27
C SER A 467 -22.10 1.78 5.79
N GLY A 468 -21.21 2.41 6.56
CA GLY A 468 -21.34 2.40 8.02
C GLY A 468 -22.19 3.54 8.60
N ASP A 469 -22.76 4.41 7.76
CA ASP A 469 -23.88 5.28 8.17
C ASP A 469 -25.14 4.44 8.49
N GLU A 470 -25.21 3.19 8.01
CA GLU A 470 -26.31 2.23 8.23
C GLU A 470 -26.03 1.20 9.34
N GLY A 471 -24.94 1.35 10.11
CA GLY A 471 -24.65 0.49 11.28
C GLY A 471 -24.02 -0.89 11.00
N ASN A 472 -23.90 -1.31 9.74
CA ASN A 472 -23.19 -2.53 9.36
C ASN A 472 -21.67 -2.26 9.25
N ILE A 473 -20.91 -2.58 10.30
CA ILE A 473 -19.44 -2.44 10.32
C ILE A 473 -18.82 -3.80 10.65
N SER A 474 -18.42 -4.55 9.62
CA SER A 474 -17.54 -5.73 9.76
C SER A 474 -16.14 -5.49 9.18
N VAL A 475 -15.88 -4.34 8.55
CA VAL A 475 -14.61 -4.05 7.87
C VAL A 475 -14.05 -2.70 8.30
N VAL A 476 -12.95 -2.72 9.05
CA VAL A 476 -12.13 -1.54 9.37
C VAL A 476 -11.62 -0.93 8.06
N GLY A 477 -11.79 0.39 7.86
CA GLY A 477 -11.35 1.09 6.63
C GLY A 477 -12.40 1.25 5.54
N ALA A 478 -13.60 0.66 5.68
CA ALA A 478 -14.69 0.82 4.70
C ALA A 478 -15.07 2.29 4.48
N PHE A 479 -15.00 3.11 5.53
CA PHE A 479 -15.39 4.52 5.46
C PHE A 479 -14.36 5.46 4.84
N THR A 480 -13.06 5.21 5.07
CA THR A 480 -11.98 5.97 4.42
C THR A 480 -11.98 5.67 2.94
N SER A 481 -12.23 4.41 2.56
CA SER A 481 -12.28 4.00 1.15
C SER A 481 -13.31 4.76 0.30
N ALA A 482 -14.45 5.17 0.86
CA ALA A 482 -15.49 5.88 0.09
C ALA A 482 -15.09 7.32 -0.25
N LEU A 483 -14.53 8.06 0.71
CA LEU A 483 -13.98 9.40 0.47
C LEU A 483 -12.77 9.31 -0.46
N GLN A 484 -11.88 8.33 -0.23
CA GLN A 484 -10.71 8.08 -1.08
C GLN A 484 -11.12 7.75 -2.52
N ARG A 485 -12.17 6.94 -2.74
CA ARG A 485 -12.75 6.69 -4.08
C ARG A 485 -13.27 7.96 -4.73
N ALA A 486 -14.04 8.78 -4.02
CA ALA A 486 -14.55 10.05 -4.53
C ALA A 486 -13.40 11.00 -4.91
N MET A 487 -12.34 11.03 -4.11
CA MET A 487 -11.16 11.86 -4.38
C MET A 487 -10.39 11.37 -5.60
N LEU A 488 -10.13 10.07 -5.69
CA LEU A 488 -9.48 9.46 -6.86
C LEU A 488 -10.31 9.66 -8.14
N ALA A 489 -11.64 9.66 -8.03
CA ALA A 489 -12.56 9.98 -9.13
C ALA A 489 -12.62 11.47 -9.51
N ASN A 490 -11.85 12.35 -8.85
CA ASN A 490 -11.91 13.82 -8.97
C ASN A 490 -13.31 14.40 -8.66
N GLU A 491 -14.08 13.73 -7.80
CA GLU A 491 -15.38 14.23 -7.32
C GLU A 491 -15.25 15.18 -6.12
N ILE A 492 -14.12 15.10 -5.40
CA ILE A 492 -13.74 15.96 -4.28
C ILE A 492 -12.23 16.24 -4.39
N ASP A 493 -11.79 17.42 -3.96
CA ASP A 493 -10.38 17.84 -3.99
C ASP A 493 -9.63 17.51 -2.69
N ILE A 494 -10.34 17.63 -1.56
CA ILE A 494 -9.82 17.34 -0.22
C ILE A 494 -10.86 16.59 0.61
N ALA A 495 -10.40 15.81 1.58
CA ALA A 495 -11.26 15.17 2.57
C ALA A 495 -10.70 15.39 3.98
N VAL A 496 -11.59 15.56 4.95
CA VAL A 496 -11.22 15.82 6.35
C VAL A 496 -11.51 14.57 7.18
N HIS A 497 -10.49 14.12 7.91
CA HIS A 497 -10.52 12.88 8.68
C HIS A 497 -10.09 13.12 10.11
N SER A 498 -10.69 12.40 11.06
CA SER A 498 -10.07 12.21 12.37
C SER A 498 -8.81 11.36 12.18
N TYR A 499 -7.65 11.87 12.57
CA TYR A 499 -6.36 11.27 12.21
C TYR A 499 -6.18 9.85 12.76
N LYS A 500 -6.74 9.57 13.93
CA LYS A 500 -6.79 8.23 14.55
C LYS A 500 -7.55 7.18 13.73
N ASP A 501 -8.43 7.61 12.81
CA ASP A 501 -9.25 6.73 11.98
C ASP A 501 -8.65 6.53 10.58
N ILE A 502 -7.49 7.15 10.29
CA ILE A 502 -6.75 6.97 9.05
C ILE A 502 -5.79 5.79 9.24
N PRO A 503 -5.87 4.75 8.38
CA PRO A 503 -4.95 3.62 8.41
C PRO A 503 -3.47 4.04 8.44
N THR A 504 -2.62 3.17 8.98
CA THR A 504 -1.16 3.36 8.92
C THR A 504 -0.61 3.21 7.51
N GLU A 505 -1.30 2.44 6.68
CA GLU A 505 -1.01 2.19 5.27
C GLU A 505 -1.41 3.38 4.41
N GLU A 506 -0.52 3.78 3.50
CA GLU A 506 -0.78 4.84 2.53
C GLU A 506 -1.59 4.31 1.34
N VAL A 507 -2.49 5.13 0.82
CA VAL A 507 -3.24 4.82 -0.41
C VAL A 507 -2.56 5.49 -1.59
N ASN A 508 -2.18 4.70 -2.60
CA ASN A 508 -1.56 5.24 -3.80
C ASN A 508 -2.39 6.33 -4.47
N GLY A 509 -1.72 7.40 -4.88
CA GLY A 509 -2.34 8.55 -5.52
C GLY A 509 -2.97 9.54 -4.52
N LEU A 510 -2.96 9.24 -3.22
CA LEU A 510 -3.43 10.12 -2.16
C LEU A 510 -2.33 10.38 -1.15
N ARG A 511 -2.34 11.56 -0.54
CA ARG A 511 -1.47 11.92 0.58
C ARG A 511 -2.26 12.59 1.68
N VAL A 512 -1.90 12.31 2.93
CA VAL A 512 -2.45 12.99 4.10
C VAL A 512 -1.45 14.04 4.56
N ILE A 513 -1.51 15.22 3.95
CA ILE A 513 -0.63 16.34 4.31
C ILE A 513 -1.42 17.62 4.04
N PRO A 514 -1.80 18.39 5.06
CA PRO A 514 -1.29 18.48 6.44
C PRO A 514 -2.12 17.73 7.52
N ILE A 515 -1.65 17.83 8.77
CA ILE A 515 -2.48 17.64 9.96
C ILE A 515 -2.58 18.94 10.76
N THR A 516 -3.71 19.14 11.43
CA THR A 516 -4.04 20.38 12.17
C THR A 516 -3.38 20.42 13.53
N GLU A 517 -3.49 21.55 14.23
CA GLU A 517 -3.26 21.58 15.67
C GLU A 517 -4.15 20.54 16.39
N ARG A 518 -3.62 19.97 17.48
CA ARG A 518 -4.28 18.89 18.23
C ARG A 518 -5.30 19.50 19.19
N GLU A 519 -6.56 19.10 19.03
CA GLU A 519 -7.63 19.37 20.01
C GLU A 519 -7.42 18.53 21.29
N ASP A 520 -8.23 18.74 22.32
CA ASP A 520 -8.23 17.95 23.56
C ASP A 520 -8.19 16.42 23.30
N PHE A 521 -7.03 15.82 23.58
CA PHE A 521 -6.75 14.41 23.30
C PHE A 521 -7.34 13.47 24.34
N ARG A 522 -7.77 13.98 25.49
CA ARG A 522 -8.25 13.18 26.62
C ARG A 522 -9.56 12.45 26.30
N ASP A 523 -9.84 11.42 27.07
CA ASP A 523 -11.14 10.78 27.09
C ASP A 523 -11.99 11.37 28.22
N VAL A 524 -13.31 11.26 28.10
CA VAL A 524 -14.25 11.71 29.13
C VAL A 524 -15.19 10.59 29.52
N LEU A 525 -15.58 10.60 30.80
CA LEU A 525 -16.69 9.84 31.32
C LEU A 525 -17.96 10.69 31.24
N ILE A 526 -19.02 10.12 30.68
CA ILE A 526 -20.39 10.63 30.80
C ILE A 526 -21.14 9.61 31.63
N SER A 527 -21.61 9.99 32.80
CA SER A 527 -22.36 9.12 33.70
C SER A 527 -23.80 9.57 33.80
N LYS A 528 -24.73 8.62 33.83
CA LYS A 528 -26.15 8.91 34.02
C LYS A 528 -26.44 9.48 35.42
N SER A 529 -25.66 9.06 36.41
CA SER A 529 -25.82 9.48 37.82
C SER A 529 -25.08 10.77 38.18
N GLY A 530 -24.30 11.35 37.26
CA GLY A 530 -23.42 12.49 37.55
C GLY A 530 -22.20 12.17 38.43
N LYS A 531 -21.93 10.88 38.67
CA LYS A 531 -20.79 10.41 39.48
C LYS A 531 -19.52 10.26 38.64
N LYS A 532 -18.39 10.62 39.22
CA LYS A 532 -17.06 10.41 38.65
C LYS A 532 -16.69 8.94 38.60
N LEU A 533 -15.65 8.58 37.85
CA LEU A 533 -15.21 7.21 37.60
C LEU A 533 -14.96 6.45 38.91
N MET A 534 -14.31 7.09 39.89
CA MET A 534 -13.99 6.46 41.17
C MET A 534 -15.21 6.32 42.10
N ASP A 535 -16.27 7.10 41.86
CA ASP A 535 -17.48 7.11 42.69
C ASP A 535 -18.60 6.22 42.14
N LEU A 536 -18.41 5.61 40.96
CA LEU A 536 -19.36 4.66 40.39
C LEU A 536 -19.49 3.42 41.29
N PRO A 537 -20.72 2.90 41.50
CA PRO A 537 -20.95 1.72 42.34
C PRO A 537 -20.28 0.48 41.74
N ALA A 538 -19.93 -0.48 42.59
CA ALA A 538 -19.39 -1.77 42.15
C ALA A 538 -20.38 -2.46 41.19
N GLY A 539 -19.86 -3.07 40.13
CA GLY A 539 -20.67 -3.70 39.08
C GLY A 539 -21.34 -2.72 38.11
N ALA A 540 -21.09 -1.40 38.18
CA ALA A 540 -21.65 -0.47 37.21
C ALA A 540 -21.17 -0.79 35.79
N VAL A 541 -22.07 -0.60 34.82
CA VAL A 541 -21.87 -0.96 33.41
C VAL A 541 -21.36 0.24 32.62
N ILE A 542 -20.11 0.17 32.17
CA ILE A 542 -19.47 1.18 31.30
C ILE A 542 -19.55 0.75 29.83
N GLY A 543 -20.13 1.61 29.00
CA GLY A 543 -20.19 1.47 27.55
C GLY A 543 -18.95 2.01 26.85
N THR A 544 -18.18 1.12 26.20
CA THR A 544 -17.06 1.51 25.32
C THR A 544 -16.82 0.48 24.22
N GLY A 545 -16.60 0.94 22.99
CA GLY A 545 -16.21 0.09 21.86
C GLY A 545 -14.68 -0.08 21.70
N SER A 546 -13.89 0.41 22.65
CA SER A 546 -12.42 0.46 22.55
C SER A 546 -11.77 -0.48 23.57
N LEU A 547 -11.07 -1.51 23.08
CA LEU A 547 -10.28 -2.43 23.90
C LEU A 547 -9.22 -1.69 24.73
N ARG A 548 -8.59 -0.64 24.15
CA ARG A 548 -7.66 0.26 24.84
C ARG A 548 -8.25 0.85 26.13
N ARG A 549 -9.50 1.36 26.05
CA ARG A 549 -10.16 1.97 27.23
C ARG A 549 -10.47 0.91 28.26
N THR A 550 -11.04 -0.22 27.83
CA THR A 550 -11.36 -1.34 28.72
C THR A 550 -10.12 -1.85 29.46
N ALA A 551 -9.01 -2.07 28.76
CA ALA A 551 -7.76 -2.57 29.36
C ALA A 551 -7.20 -1.61 30.42
N GLN A 552 -7.19 -0.29 30.15
CA GLN A 552 -6.71 0.70 31.12
C GLN A 552 -7.64 0.84 32.33
N LEU A 553 -8.95 0.85 32.12
CA LEU A 553 -9.91 1.01 33.22
C LEU A 553 -9.94 -0.22 34.14
N LYS A 554 -9.78 -1.43 33.59
CA LYS A 554 -9.70 -2.67 34.39
C LYS A 554 -8.54 -2.66 35.38
N GLN A 555 -7.46 -1.93 35.09
CA GLN A 555 -6.35 -1.76 36.04
C GLN A 555 -6.72 -0.91 37.25
N LEU A 556 -7.67 0.03 37.08
CA LEU A 556 -8.09 0.96 38.13
C LEU A 556 -9.37 0.49 38.86
N ARG A 557 -10.30 -0.10 38.11
CA ARG A 557 -11.64 -0.47 38.56
C ARG A 557 -12.04 -1.86 38.01
N PRO A 558 -11.34 -2.94 38.42
CA PRO A 558 -11.65 -4.30 37.96
C PRO A 558 -13.04 -4.80 38.38
N ASP A 559 -13.69 -4.12 39.33
CA ASP A 559 -15.02 -4.40 39.84
C ASP A 559 -16.16 -3.91 38.93
N LEU A 560 -15.86 -3.12 37.89
CA LEU A 560 -16.85 -2.59 36.95
C LEU A 560 -17.08 -3.53 35.76
N GLU A 561 -18.28 -3.49 35.19
CA GLU A 561 -18.60 -4.22 33.96
C GLU A 561 -18.34 -3.35 32.73
N TYR A 562 -17.70 -3.91 31.70
CA TYR A 562 -17.44 -3.21 30.44
C TYR A 562 -18.19 -3.86 29.29
N LYS A 563 -19.12 -3.13 28.67
CA LYS A 563 -19.93 -3.64 27.56
C LYS A 563 -19.64 -2.85 26.28
N PHE A 564 -19.59 -3.57 25.16
CA PHE A 564 -19.39 -2.98 23.85
C PHE A 564 -20.53 -2.02 23.52
N ILE A 565 -20.21 -0.85 22.97
CA ILE A 565 -21.17 0.12 22.47
C ILE A 565 -20.77 0.62 21.08
N GLN A 566 -21.74 0.67 20.18
CA GLN A 566 -21.58 1.15 18.82
C GLN A 566 -22.56 2.30 18.54
N GLY A 567 -22.19 3.15 17.58
CA GLY A 567 -22.95 4.31 17.14
C GLY A 567 -22.10 5.58 17.12
N ASN A 568 -22.69 6.68 16.64
CA ASN A 568 -22.13 8.04 16.73
C ASN A 568 -22.23 8.58 18.17
N VAL A 569 -21.60 9.74 18.44
CA VAL A 569 -21.58 10.38 19.76
C VAL A 569 -22.98 10.50 20.36
N ASP A 570 -23.93 11.10 19.64
CA ASP A 570 -25.30 11.31 20.12
C ASP A 570 -25.99 9.98 20.46
N GLY A 571 -25.89 8.98 19.56
CA GLY A 571 -26.52 7.67 19.77
C GLY A 571 -25.93 6.91 20.96
N ARG A 572 -24.64 7.11 21.27
CA ARG A 572 -24.02 6.49 22.46
C ARG A 572 -24.51 7.13 23.75
N ILE A 573 -24.66 8.46 23.77
CA ILE A 573 -25.21 9.19 24.92
C ILE A 573 -26.67 8.78 25.14
N GLN A 574 -27.47 8.69 24.08
CA GLN A 574 -28.87 8.26 24.16
C GLN A 574 -29.04 6.84 24.73
N LYS A 575 -28.20 5.88 24.31
CA LYS A 575 -28.22 4.52 24.89
C LYS A 575 -27.91 4.51 26.39
N MET A 576 -26.97 5.35 26.82
CA MET A 576 -26.69 5.53 28.24
C MET A 576 -27.89 6.16 28.98
N GLU A 577 -28.48 7.23 28.44
CA GLU A 577 -29.67 7.87 29.02
C GLU A 577 -30.85 6.88 29.13
N ALA A 578 -31.06 6.05 28.10
CA ALA A 578 -32.04 4.97 28.06
C ALA A 578 -31.80 3.87 29.12
N GLY A 579 -30.63 3.85 29.77
CA GLY A 579 -30.30 2.92 30.85
C GLY A 579 -29.67 1.62 30.38
N GLU A 580 -29.20 1.52 29.12
CA GLU A 580 -28.42 0.37 28.65
C GLU A 580 -27.03 0.33 29.30
N TYR A 581 -26.52 1.48 29.73
CA TYR A 581 -25.21 1.67 30.38
C TYR A 581 -25.33 2.70 31.51
N ASP A 582 -24.61 2.50 32.61
CA ASP A 582 -24.54 3.47 33.72
C ASP A 582 -23.66 4.67 33.38
N ALA A 583 -22.63 4.44 32.55
CA ALA A 583 -21.77 5.46 32.00
C ALA A 583 -21.22 5.07 30.63
N VAL A 584 -20.78 6.03 29.84
CA VAL A 584 -20.06 5.82 28.57
C VAL A 584 -18.77 6.62 28.54
N ILE A 585 -17.79 6.12 27.79
CA ILE A 585 -16.53 6.83 27.60
C ILE A 585 -16.37 7.26 26.15
N LEU A 586 -16.13 8.55 25.94
CA LEU A 586 -16.01 9.19 24.63
C LEU A 586 -14.74 10.05 24.57
N ALA A 587 -14.32 10.43 23.36
CA ALA A 587 -13.17 11.32 23.20
C ALA A 587 -13.60 12.77 23.43
N ALA A 588 -12.84 13.52 24.25
CA ALA A 588 -13.13 14.93 24.54
C ALA A 588 -13.20 15.77 23.26
N ALA A 589 -12.26 15.57 22.32
CA ALA A 589 -12.27 16.25 21.02
C ALA A 589 -13.58 16.10 20.25
N GLY A 590 -14.25 14.95 20.32
CA GLY A 590 -15.53 14.74 19.63
C GLY A 590 -16.65 15.60 20.23
N LEU A 591 -16.70 15.69 21.56
CA LEU A 591 -17.69 16.49 22.28
C LEU A 591 -17.41 17.98 22.16
N ARG A 592 -16.15 18.42 22.28
CA ARG A 592 -15.77 19.82 22.10
C ARG A 592 -16.19 20.34 20.72
N ARG A 593 -15.89 19.58 19.67
CA ARG A 593 -16.28 19.94 18.29
C ARG A 593 -17.79 20.05 18.11
N LEU A 594 -18.55 19.22 18.81
CA LEU A 594 -20.02 19.26 18.76
C LEU A 594 -20.65 20.27 19.74
N ASN A 595 -19.85 21.02 20.51
CA ASN A 595 -20.30 21.86 21.62
C ASN A 595 -21.12 21.07 22.66
N MET A 596 -20.70 19.84 22.95
CA MET A 596 -21.34 18.90 23.89
C MET A 596 -20.44 18.56 25.07
N ILE A 597 -19.39 19.34 25.33
CA ILE A 597 -18.44 19.03 26.40
C ILE A 597 -19.09 19.07 27.80
N ASP A 598 -20.19 19.83 27.95
CA ASP A 598 -20.93 19.93 29.22
C ASP A 598 -21.64 18.63 29.62
N TYR A 599 -21.77 17.67 28.71
CA TYR A 599 -22.23 16.32 29.05
C TYR A 599 -21.16 15.51 29.80
N ALA A 600 -19.88 15.91 29.72
CA ALA A 600 -18.81 15.21 30.42
C ALA A 600 -18.98 15.37 31.94
N THR A 601 -19.18 14.25 32.63
CA THR A 601 -19.13 14.22 34.10
C THR A 601 -17.70 14.38 34.59
N GLU A 602 -16.74 13.81 33.87
CA GLU A 602 -15.33 13.86 34.22
C GLU A 602 -14.46 13.80 32.96
N ILE A 603 -13.44 14.65 32.91
CA ILE A 603 -12.37 14.55 31.91
C ILE A 603 -11.26 13.71 32.55
N LEU A 604 -10.90 12.60 31.89
CA LEU A 604 -9.93 11.64 32.41
C LEU A 604 -8.51 12.13 32.08
N GLU A 605 -7.72 12.39 33.12
CA GLU A 605 -6.33 12.81 33.00
C GLU A 605 -5.43 11.67 32.49
N LEU A 606 -4.23 12.01 32.03
CA LEU A 606 -3.32 11.05 31.38
C LEU A 606 -2.88 9.91 32.30
N ASP A 607 -2.80 10.15 33.61
CA ASP A 607 -2.53 9.14 34.63
C ASP A 607 -3.66 8.11 34.71
N VAL A 608 -4.91 8.52 34.47
CA VAL A 608 -6.08 7.64 34.41
C VAL A 608 -6.21 6.94 33.05
N MET A 609 -6.04 7.67 31.95
CA MET A 609 -6.26 7.13 30.60
C MET A 609 -5.40 7.78 29.53
N LEU A 610 -4.45 7.02 28.98
CA LEU A 610 -3.73 7.40 27.78
C LEU A 610 -4.63 7.26 26.54
N PRO A 611 -4.64 8.25 25.64
CA PRO A 611 -5.54 8.30 24.49
C PRO A 611 -5.13 7.35 23.36
N ALA A 612 -6.01 7.20 22.37
CA ALA A 612 -5.64 6.54 21.13
C ALA A 612 -4.62 7.37 20.34
N VAL A 613 -3.75 6.69 19.60
CA VAL A 613 -2.78 7.31 18.68
C VAL A 613 -3.49 8.28 17.73
N GLY A 614 -3.00 9.52 17.66
CA GLY A 614 -3.59 10.55 16.80
C GLY A 614 -4.91 11.15 17.29
N GLN A 615 -5.37 10.85 18.51
CA GLN A 615 -6.62 11.41 19.03
C GLN A 615 -6.55 12.93 19.18
N GLY A 616 -7.61 13.62 18.75
CA GLY A 616 -7.70 15.07 18.76
C GLY A 616 -7.18 15.74 17.48
N ILE A 617 -6.47 15.03 16.62
CA ILE A 617 -5.91 15.58 15.37
C ILE A 617 -6.89 15.40 14.21
N LEU A 618 -6.99 16.42 13.34
CA LEU A 618 -7.60 16.26 12.02
C LEU A 618 -6.50 16.13 10.96
N GLY A 619 -6.64 15.13 10.09
CA GLY A 619 -5.85 14.97 8.88
C GLY A 619 -6.64 15.44 7.67
N ILE A 620 -5.96 16.13 6.76
CA ILE A 620 -6.51 16.53 5.46
C ILE A 620 -5.87 15.64 4.41
N GLU A 621 -6.69 14.82 3.76
CA GLU A 621 -6.31 13.97 2.65
C GLU A 621 -6.53 14.73 1.34
N THR A 622 -5.61 14.60 0.40
CA THR A 622 -5.68 15.19 -0.95
C THR A 622 -5.00 14.26 -1.96
N ILE A 623 -5.19 14.52 -3.25
CA ILE A 623 -4.48 13.82 -4.31
C ILE A 623 -2.97 14.08 -4.17
N ASP A 624 -2.16 13.03 -4.35
CA ASP A 624 -0.70 13.08 -4.31
C ASP A 624 -0.13 13.78 -5.54
N LYS A 625 -0.40 15.08 -5.63
CA LYS A 625 -0.03 15.95 -6.74
C LYS A 625 0.36 17.32 -6.23
N GLU A 626 1.49 17.84 -6.70
CA GLU A 626 1.86 19.23 -6.42
C GLU A 626 0.90 20.18 -7.13
N GLY A 627 0.52 21.27 -6.46
CA GLY A 627 -0.44 22.23 -6.98
C GLY A 627 -1.10 23.05 -5.89
N TYR A 628 -2.03 23.91 -6.31
CA TYR A 628 -2.62 24.93 -5.44
C TYR A 628 -3.39 24.35 -4.24
N VAL A 629 -4.05 23.19 -4.40
CA VAL A 629 -4.78 22.53 -3.30
C VAL A 629 -3.79 22.12 -2.22
N LEU A 630 -2.71 21.44 -2.61
CA LEU A 630 -1.67 21.00 -1.69
C LEU A 630 -0.98 22.19 -1.01
N ASP A 631 -0.65 23.24 -1.75
CA ASP A 631 -0.02 24.45 -1.21
C ASP A 631 -0.93 25.20 -0.24
N LEU A 632 -2.24 25.21 -0.51
CA LEU A 632 -3.24 25.76 0.39
C LEU A 632 -3.32 24.94 1.68
N VAL A 633 -3.52 23.62 1.57
CA VAL A 633 -3.71 22.79 2.77
C VAL A 633 -2.43 22.75 3.60
N LYS A 634 -1.22 22.74 3.02
CA LYS A 634 0.06 22.80 3.75
C LYS A 634 0.11 23.92 4.81
N LYS A 635 -0.64 25.02 4.63
CA LYS A 635 -0.72 26.15 5.57
C LYS A 635 -1.43 25.82 6.89
N LEU A 636 -2.25 24.77 6.95
CA LEU A 636 -2.87 24.28 8.20
C LEU A 636 -1.97 23.33 9.00
N ARG A 637 -0.73 23.10 8.54
CA ARG A 637 0.19 22.20 9.24
C ARG A 637 0.62 22.80 10.57
N HIS A 638 0.48 22.02 11.63
CA HIS A 638 1.09 22.30 12.93
C HIS A 638 2.27 21.34 13.18
N GLU A 639 3.50 21.84 13.10
CA GLU A 639 4.73 21.02 13.20
C GLU A 639 4.87 20.27 14.53
N PRO A 640 4.62 20.88 15.73
CA PRO A 640 4.65 20.14 16.98
C PRO A 640 3.65 18.96 17.02
N THR A 641 2.43 19.17 16.50
CA THR A 641 1.44 18.09 16.38
C THR A 641 1.93 17.00 15.42
N LYS A 642 2.57 17.38 14.31
CA LYS A 642 3.16 16.44 13.34
C LYS A 642 4.23 15.57 13.97
N TYR A 643 5.15 16.16 14.74
CA TYR A 643 6.20 15.39 15.41
C TYR A 643 5.64 14.42 16.45
N ALA A 644 4.67 14.87 17.25
CA ALA A 644 3.97 14.00 18.18
C ALA A 644 3.25 12.83 17.46
N ALA A 645 2.50 13.14 16.39
CA ALA A 645 1.77 12.16 15.60
C ALA A 645 2.70 11.14 14.91
N ASP A 646 3.86 11.58 14.40
CA ASP A 646 4.90 10.71 13.83
C ASP A 646 5.39 9.69 14.87
N ALA A 647 5.65 10.13 16.11
CA ALA A 647 6.09 9.26 17.19
C ALA A 647 4.99 8.27 17.60
N GLU A 648 3.77 8.74 17.82
CA GLU A 648 2.63 7.89 18.19
C GLU A 648 2.32 6.83 17.10
N ARG A 649 2.41 7.19 15.81
CA ARG A 649 2.24 6.21 14.71
C ARG A 649 3.39 5.23 14.64
N ALA A 650 4.64 5.67 14.83
CA ALA A 650 5.79 4.76 14.88
C ALA A 650 5.66 3.74 16.01
N PHE A 651 5.19 4.18 17.18
CA PHE A 651 4.87 3.30 18.32
C PHE A 651 3.78 2.27 17.95
N LEU A 652 2.68 2.71 17.34
CA LEU A 652 1.60 1.81 16.89
C LEU A 652 2.09 0.76 15.89
N ILE A 653 2.86 1.18 14.88
CA ILE A 653 3.40 0.29 13.85
C ILE A 653 4.32 -0.76 14.46
N ALA A 654 5.21 -0.35 15.38
CA ALA A 654 6.16 -1.25 16.05
C ALA A 654 5.48 -2.37 16.88
N LEU A 655 4.27 -2.12 17.40
CA LEU A 655 3.48 -3.10 18.13
C LEU A 655 2.61 -4.01 17.23
N GLY A 656 2.74 -3.90 15.90
CA GLY A 656 1.92 -4.68 14.95
C GLY A 656 0.59 -4.01 14.62
N GLY A 657 0.63 -2.68 14.43
CA GLY A 657 -0.49 -1.74 14.31
C GLY A 657 -1.79 -2.31 13.73
N GLY A 658 -2.84 -2.26 14.55
CA GLY A 658 -4.23 -2.53 14.17
C GLY A 658 -5.18 -2.14 15.29
N CYS A 659 -6.41 -1.75 14.98
CA CYS A 659 -7.43 -1.31 15.95
C CYS A 659 -7.87 -2.39 16.97
N ASN A 660 -7.38 -3.62 16.81
CA ASN A 660 -7.79 -4.78 17.60
C ASN A 660 -6.87 -5.03 18.81
N LEU A 661 -5.76 -4.31 18.93
CA LEU A 661 -4.86 -4.41 20.09
C LEU A 661 -5.12 -3.26 21.08
N PRO A 662 -5.10 -3.51 22.40
CA PRO A 662 -5.23 -2.45 23.40
C PRO A 662 -3.92 -1.66 23.52
N ILE A 663 -3.73 -0.75 22.57
CA ILE A 663 -2.56 0.12 22.44
C ILE A 663 -3.00 1.56 22.71
N ALA A 664 -2.23 2.29 23.53
CA ALA A 664 -2.37 3.72 23.71
C ALA A 664 -1.01 4.39 23.54
N ALA A 665 -0.98 5.60 22.98
CA ALA A 665 0.20 6.43 23.06
C ALA A 665 -0.17 7.90 23.00
N PHE A 666 0.58 8.70 23.75
CA PHE A 666 0.52 10.15 23.70
C PHE A 666 1.92 10.70 23.63
N ALA A 667 2.18 11.54 22.64
CA ALA A 667 3.42 12.27 22.54
C ALA A 667 3.18 13.77 22.67
N LYS A 668 4.09 14.43 23.38
CA LYS A 668 4.19 15.89 23.46
C LYS A 668 5.52 16.29 22.85
N ALA A 669 5.45 17.06 21.77
CA ALA A 669 6.64 17.55 21.07
C ALA A 669 6.72 19.07 21.13
N THR A 670 7.96 19.56 21.20
CA THR A 670 8.35 20.93 20.90
C THR A 670 9.22 20.92 19.63
N ASN A 671 9.80 22.05 19.25
CA ASN A 671 10.70 22.10 18.09
C ASN A 671 12.02 21.33 18.30
N ASN A 672 12.41 21.03 19.54
CA ASN A 672 13.70 20.39 19.84
C ASN A 672 13.55 19.06 20.58
N ASP A 673 12.59 18.97 21.50
CA ASP A 673 12.44 17.83 22.41
C ASP A 673 11.07 17.18 22.24
N ILE A 674 11.04 15.86 22.47
CA ILE A 674 9.82 15.06 22.47
C ILE A 674 9.79 14.13 23.68
N GLU A 675 8.60 13.98 24.24
CA GLU A 675 8.27 12.98 25.25
C GLU A 675 7.11 12.14 24.73
N ILE A 676 7.25 10.83 24.79
CA ILE A 676 6.19 9.90 24.43
C ILE A 676 5.94 8.93 25.57
N GLU A 677 4.68 8.76 25.91
CA GLU A 677 4.18 7.78 26.84
C GLU A 677 3.31 6.77 26.11
N GLY A 678 3.49 5.49 26.42
CA GLY A 678 2.85 4.38 25.73
C GLY A 678 2.30 3.34 26.69
N VAL A 679 1.18 2.73 26.30
CA VAL A 679 0.59 1.56 26.94
C VAL A 679 0.47 0.44 25.93
N PHE A 680 0.85 -0.74 26.37
CA PHE A 680 0.53 -1.99 25.69
C PHE A 680 -0.12 -2.94 26.70
N ALA A 681 -1.17 -3.62 26.27
CA ALA A 681 -1.86 -4.61 27.09
C ALA A 681 -2.29 -5.82 26.26
N SER A 682 -2.58 -6.94 26.94
CA SER A 682 -3.31 -8.07 26.34
C SER A 682 -4.79 -7.75 26.18
N GLU A 683 -5.49 -8.47 25.28
CA GLU A 683 -6.91 -8.24 24.97
C GLU A 683 -7.83 -8.33 26.20
N ASP A 684 -7.53 -9.25 27.12
CA ASP A 684 -8.22 -9.44 28.39
C ASP A 684 -7.91 -8.34 29.43
N GLY A 685 -6.82 -7.59 29.20
CA GLY A 685 -6.29 -6.55 30.08
C GLY A 685 -5.46 -7.09 31.25
N VAL A 686 -5.18 -8.40 31.30
CA VAL A 686 -4.43 -9.04 32.39
C VAL A 686 -2.97 -8.61 32.39
N TYR A 687 -2.34 -8.65 31.24
CA TYR A 687 -0.98 -8.15 31.08
C TYR A 687 -1.05 -6.68 30.66
N PHE A 688 -0.41 -5.85 31.45
CA PHE A 688 -0.38 -4.41 31.26
C PHE A 688 1.04 -3.89 31.49
N SER A 689 1.51 -3.03 30.59
CA SER A 689 2.71 -2.23 30.81
C SER A 689 2.51 -0.82 30.27
N ARG A 690 3.08 0.14 31.01
CA ARG A 690 3.03 1.57 30.77
C ARG A 690 4.41 2.16 31.04
N LYS A 691 4.97 2.88 30.07
CA LYS A 691 6.29 3.50 30.17
C LYS A 691 6.32 4.81 29.39
N ALA A 692 7.28 5.66 29.72
CA ALA A 692 7.56 6.90 29.01
C ALA A 692 9.04 6.97 28.62
N ILE A 693 9.32 7.64 27.52
CA ILE A 693 10.67 7.98 27.08
C ILE A 693 10.71 9.42 26.55
N ARG A 694 11.82 10.10 26.79
CA ARG A 694 12.07 11.47 26.32
C ARG A 694 13.39 11.55 25.57
N GLY A 695 13.47 12.45 24.59
CA GLY A 695 14.68 12.69 23.82
C GLY A 695 14.50 13.78 22.78
N LYS A 696 15.34 13.78 21.76
CA LYS A 696 15.31 14.79 20.70
C LYS A 696 14.22 14.49 19.67
N VAL A 697 13.58 15.53 19.15
CA VAL A 697 12.48 15.40 18.18
C VAL A 697 12.92 14.77 16.84
N GLU A 698 14.21 14.86 16.53
CA GLU A 698 14.84 14.20 15.37
C GLU A 698 14.75 12.67 15.49
N GLU A 699 14.87 12.16 16.70
CA GLU A 699 14.82 10.72 17.04
C GLU A 699 13.40 10.23 17.35
N ARG A 700 12.37 11.07 17.19
CA ARG A 700 10.98 10.82 17.61
C ARG A 700 10.43 9.44 17.22
N ARG A 701 10.75 8.96 16.01
CA ARG A 701 10.29 7.65 15.52
C ARG A 701 11.06 6.50 16.17
N GLU A 702 12.36 6.67 16.38
CA GLU A 702 13.20 5.64 16.98
C GLU A 702 12.92 5.52 18.48
N LEU A 703 12.80 6.63 19.21
CA LEU A 703 12.41 6.63 20.62
C LEU A 703 11.07 5.90 20.82
N ALA A 704 10.08 6.19 19.97
CA ALA A 704 8.80 5.52 19.97
C ALA A 704 8.92 4.00 19.69
N ARG A 705 9.79 3.61 18.76
CA ARG A 705 10.05 2.20 18.44
C ARG A 705 10.70 1.46 19.61
N VAL A 706 11.69 2.09 20.25
CA VAL A 706 12.36 1.57 21.45
C VAL A 706 11.36 1.35 22.58
N LEU A 707 10.51 2.35 22.85
CA LEU A 707 9.46 2.25 23.87
C LEU A 707 8.49 1.11 23.57
N ALA A 708 8.02 0.98 22.33
CA ALA A 708 7.14 -0.11 21.90
C ALA A 708 7.77 -1.49 22.13
N LEU A 709 9.02 -1.68 21.72
CA LEU A 709 9.72 -2.95 21.87
C LEU A 709 9.99 -3.29 23.33
N ASP A 710 10.28 -2.30 24.17
CA ASP A 710 10.47 -2.49 25.60
C ASP A 710 9.17 -2.92 26.30
N LEU A 711 8.05 -2.26 26.02
CA LEU A 711 6.73 -2.65 26.53
C LEU A 711 6.34 -4.05 26.08
N LYS A 712 6.57 -4.38 24.80
CA LYS A 712 6.27 -5.71 24.26
C LYS A 712 7.08 -6.81 24.96
N LYS A 713 8.40 -6.60 25.11
CA LYS A 713 9.27 -7.54 25.83
C LYS A 713 8.80 -7.78 27.26
N GLU A 714 8.41 -6.73 27.98
CA GLU A 714 7.94 -6.86 29.35
C GLU A 714 6.64 -7.69 29.44
N ILE A 715 5.70 -7.49 28.52
CA ILE A 715 4.47 -8.29 28.47
C ILE A 715 4.78 -9.74 28.10
N ASP A 716 5.67 -9.97 27.14
CA ASP A 716 6.07 -11.33 26.74
C ASP A 716 6.78 -12.08 27.88
N LEU A 717 7.55 -11.37 28.72
CA LEU A 717 8.16 -11.93 29.93
C LEU A 717 7.10 -12.28 30.99
N LYS A 718 6.18 -11.35 31.30
CA LYS A 718 5.07 -11.59 32.24
C LYS A 718 4.21 -12.79 31.83
N LYS A 719 3.99 -12.98 30.52
CA LYS A 719 3.30 -14.16 29.97
C LYS A 719 4.07 -15.46 30.23
N LYS A 720 5.38 -15.45 30.06
CA LYS A 720 6.23 -16.64 30.26
C LYS A 720 6.31 -17.06 31.73
N GLU A 721 6.44 -16.10 32.65
CA GLU A 721 6.50 -16.36 34.10
C GLU A 721 5.23 -17.05 34.62
N GLN A 722 4.06 -16.66 34.12
CA GLN A 722 2.81 -17.27 34.53
C GLN A 722 2.64 -18.70 33.96
N VAL A 723 3.11 -18.98 32.75
CA VAL A 723 3.11 -20.35 32.19
C VAL A 723 4.01 -21.27 33.01
N SER A 724 5.14 -20.78 33.53
CA SER A 724 6.01 -21.57 34.41
C SER A 724 5.39 -21.89 35.78
N GLU A 725 4.58 -21.00 36.36
CA GLU A 725 3.86 -21.27 37.63
C GLU A 725 2.73 -22.30 37.47
N PHE A 726 2.11 -22.39 36.29
CA PHE A 726 1.11 -23.42 35.99
C PHE A 726 1.71 -24.80 35.65
N SER A 727 3.00 -24.86 35.31
CA SER A 727 3.72 -26.14 35.07
C SER A 727 4.40 -26.69 36.34
N THR A 728 4.34 -25.98 37.47
CA THR A 728 4.91 -26.41 38.77
C THR A 728 3.85 -26.70 39.85
N LYS A 729 2.57 -26.70 39.50
CA LYS A 729 1.46 -27.22 40.31
C LYS A 729 0.81 -28.39 39.59
#